data_AF-A0A942XW55-F1
#
_entry.id   AF-A0A942XW55-F1
#
_cell.length_a   1.000
_cell.length_b   1.000
_cell.length_c   1.000
_cell.angle_alpha   90.00
_cell.angle_beta   90.00
_cell.angle_gamma   90.00
#
_symmetry.space_group_name_H-M   'P 1'
#
loop_
_entity.id
_entity.type
_entity.pdbx_description
1 polymer ?
#
loop_
_entity_poly.entity_id
_entity_poly.type
_entity_poly.pdbx_seq_one_letter_code
_entity_poly.pdbx_strand_id
1 'polypeptide(L)'
;MKNRILSCLVLAVVSLGPTACVDPEIDSEHGYIGPGESSVSLGVTFRALSNGSLGATRSQKGDLIGTIGDVFVAWYTEDGALAGSDYLPRDRMDVTDVERPGSATELRTQRAEFQCRIPYGRYRIYAVANMGDLSADATLAARIGREEDLRSIVQEWVDDPVGDNCQMAGYFTPNDSGGTRGEAPLLTVDAPRQRLHAWIRRLVSKVTVSFDTTGLYENVYIYIKSARIRNIPRSCTLLDANDGKRIADPAKDVIFAGDTIAYGSGDDFNAWPRLTKANNPLGGGDTKAQLHRNDARSLFFFENMQGEGKLKWQDTTGMNSSITFPGGNDPGDEGYRDGKPCGTYIEVEGYYISNTVANPGKGKIIYRFMLGKDTERDYNAERNFHYKLTLRFRGHANDVDWHIEYDEDEGIYAPNPYYISYLYDHEMMLPLKIKGTPVGKLKAEIVENNWRPHEAGSEFEYYRGEVYTVSGNPGAGSYATSDPDRPQIKDGPWNGFLSLVKTHINWIGRSKPYWSGYNYFYWKQRPEDFGKGLGGMDLTSHGTTLLNSLSEGGFSPRGYREYDLSQSGTVPDAVDGDYIVTRNDAEGQTVVQLPFYTRAMQMTDATGFTGNNIYFAYRRSAKVRLEVQLAGHAQPTVDTITIYQVRRVVNPKGIYRRHDNDAAFQVALTHRLNEAATRYTVFESEGPWKAEVEVGKEWIKLNGVLGGTVEGSTGSEIRFTYQPAGTIGEDQSRCGIILIRYHNLACYHRIFVRQGYAPMQVAGSAKWHTFNLYYKDHETAAPCEEGSLFRFGNIDQPIDAVNNQFDRFADHATTPFRLAPTSSGLTGTWNAVAGQTRITSKSRTSDGFSDMPQTIGGRQCRVAERSDFKELQNGCQFAFGVLYDDASAETALEMSDAHGYAHYNASNENKGMRGCFVFNPAGSLNSGGEGANIFFPVGVSGYGRRKHCSQENGKYGVLRYAARGALYTDPEIPYRPIFYTVYTNFGGIYWCNRESDNTSSWDINVSTFDFNDFGKNAFLIDKWTAGDGPNVSDACFVRLVE
;
A
#
# COMPACT_ATOMS: atom_id res chain seq x y z
N MET A 1 -41.63 58.91 60.17
CA MET A 1 -41.76 59.98 61.20
C MET A 1 -40.62 59.78 62.21
N LYS A 2 -39.79 60.80 62.53
CA LYS A 2 -38.84 60.90 63.69
C LYS A 2 -37.71 59.81 63.82
N ASN A 3 -36.55 59.94 64.52
CA ASN A 3 -35.61 61.04 64.96
C ASN A 3 -34.32 60.48 65.70
N ARG A 4 -33.09 61.03 65.48
CA ARG A 4 -31.92 61.31 66.43
C ARG A 4 -31.12 60.21 67.25
N ILE A 5 -29.88 60.39 67.83
CA ILE A 5 -28.57 61.10 67.48
C ILE A 5 -27.38 60.91 68.54
N LEU A 6 -26.07 60.84 68.12
CA LEU A 6 -24.71 61.13 68.75
C LEU A 6 -24.03 60.42 70.01
N SER A 7 -22.80 59.82 69.83
CA SER A 7 -21.38 60.13 70.30
C SER A 7 -20.71 60.08 71.75
N CYS A 8 -19.60 59.28 71.91
CA CYS A 8 -18.16 59.47 72.41
C CYS A 8 -17.59 59.83 73.88
N LEU A 9 -16.39 59.29 74.29
CA LEU A 9 -15.16 59.85 75.06
C LEU A 9 -14.52 59.28 76.43
N VAL A 10 -13.19 58.96 76.42
CA VAL A 10 -11.96 59.19 77.33
C VAL A 10 -11.89 59.14 78.90
N LEU A 11 -10.82 58.50 79.52
CA LEU A 11 -9.86 58.98 80.60
C LEU A 11 -8.93 57.87 81.24
N ALA A 12 -8.19 58.17 82.34
CA ALA A 12 -7.32 57.28 83.18
C ALA A 12 -7.12 57.92 84.60
N VAL A 13 -6.35 57.48 85.63
CA VAL A 13 -5.19 56.56 85.84
C VAL A 13 -5.21 55.97 87.29
N VAL A 14 -4.71 54.73 87.54
CA VAL A 14 -4.43 54.01 88.83
C VAL A 14 -5.47 54.03 89.99
N SER A 15 -5.78 52.84 90.50
CA SER A 15 -6.50 52.52 91.76
C SER A 15 -8.00 52.78 91.87
N LEU A 16 -8.78 51.88 91.26
CA LEU A 16 -9.96 51.19 91.83
C LEU A 16 -11.03 52.01 92.59
N GLY A 17 -12.11 52.34 91.87
CA GLY A 17 -13.44 52.66 92.42
C GLY A 17 -14.53 52.46 91.35
N PRO A 18 -15.58 51.63 91.56
CA PRO A 18 -16.53 51.29 90.49
C PRO A 18 -17.87 52.06 90.56
N THR A 19 -18.42 52.51 89.42
CA THR A 19 -19.87 52.41 89.07
C THR A 19 -20.26 52.97 87.67
N ALA A 20 -21.20 52.27 87.01
CA ALA A 20 -22.27 52.75 86.08
C ALA A 20 -22.00 53.33 84.66
N CYS A 21 -22.38 52.54 83.63
CA CYS A 21 -22.97 52.88 82.31
C CYS A 21 -22.10 53.68 81.28
N VAL A 22 -22.15 53.50 79.94
CA VAL A 22 -23.19 53.11 78.94
C VAL A 22 -22.55 52.34 77.74
N ASP A 23 -23.35 51.63 76.91
CA ASP A 23 -22.94 50.93 75.66
C ASP A 23 -22.50 51.84 74.48
N PRO A 24 -21.66 51.30 73.55
CA PRO A 24 -21.55 51.79 72.18
C PRO A 24 -21.94 50.75 71.10
N GLU A 25 -22.94 51.13 70.28
CA GLU A 25 -23.16 50.84 68.85
C GLU A 25 -22.87 49.44 68.26
N ILE A 26 -23.95 48.81 67.75
CA ILE A 26 -23.95 47.67 66.84
C ILE A 26 -23.64 48.15 65.42
N ASP A 27 -22.58 47.65 64.79
CA ASP A 27 -22.45 47.69 63.32
C ASP A 27 -23.46 46.69 62.73
N SER A 28 -24.29 47.16 61.81
CA SER A 28 -25.44 46.41 61.27
C SER A 28 -25.22 45.81 59.89
N GLU A 29 -24.05 46.00 59.26
CA GLU A 29 -23.73 45.38 57.97
C GLU A 29 -22.88 44.09 58.10
N HIS A 30 -22.18 43.92 59.23
CA HIS A 30 -21.31 42.76 59.47
C HIS A 30 -21.69 42.03 60.77
N GLY A 31 -22.38 40.90 60.63
CA GLY A 31 -22.90 40.12 61.76
C GLY A 31 -21.81 39.66 62.74
N TYR A 32 -22.13 39.68 64.05
CA TYR A 32 -21.20 39.34 65.12
C TYR A 32 -20.72 37.88 65.04
N ILE A 33 -19.45 37.70 64.65
CA ILE A 33 -18.76 36.41 64.68
C ILE A 33 -18.09 36.27 66.06
N GLY A 34 -18.62 35.36 66.89
CA GLY A 34 -18.06 35.07 68.21
C GLY A 34 -16.76 34.24 68.14
N PRO A 35 -15.94 34.22 69.21
CA PRO A 35 -14.70 33.45 69.23
C PRO A 35 -14.96 31.93 69.22
N GLY A 36 -14.40 31.23 68.23
CA GLY A 36 -14.49 29.77 68.08
C GLY A 36 -13.55 29.23 67.00
N GLU A 37 -13.37 27.90 66.97
CA GLU A 37 -12.73 27.17 65.87
C GLU A 37 -13.77 26.30 65.14
N SER A 38 -13.67 26.21 63.82
CA SER A 38 -14.40 25.22 63.03
C SER A 38 -13.46 24.12 62.56
N SER A 39 -13.85 22.85 62.74
CA SER A 39 -13.38 21.78 61.84
C SER A 39 -14.18 21.91 60.55
N VAL A 40 -13.56 22.52 59.53
CA VAL A 40 -14.17 22.73 58.22
C VAL A 40 -13.97 21.47 57.40
N SER A 41 -15.05 20.95 56.83
CA SER A 41 -14.99 19.81 55.89
C SER A 41 -14.67 20.35 54.50
N LEU A 42 -13.44 20.14 54.06
CA LEU A 42 -12.91 20.68 52.81
C LEU A 42 -12.84 19.57 51.77
N GLY A 43 -13.41 19.84 50.59
CA GLY A 43 -13.31 18.96 49.42
C GLY A 43 -12.54 19.64 48.30
N VAL A 44 -11.59 18.95 47.69
CA VAL A 44 -10.79 19.41 46.55
C VAL A 44 -11.02 18.48 45.36
N THR A 45 -11.20 19.00 44.14
CA THR A 45 -11.39 18.17 42.92
C THR A 45 -10.83 18.86 41.68
N PHE A 46 -10.25 18.10 40.73
CA PHE A 46 -9.64 18.65 39.50
C PHE A 46 -10.53 18.54 38.24
N ARG A 47 -10.09 19.10 37.10
CA ARG A 47 -10.77 19.02 35.77
C ARG A 47 -9.98 18.20 34.73
N ALA A 48 -10.66 17.53 33.78
CA ALA A 48 -10.28 16.16 33.38
C ALA A 48 -10.25 15.82 31.83
N LEU A 49 -9.41 14.87 31.34
CA LEU A 49 -8.97 14.51 29.95
C LEU A 49 -9.12 12.94 29.60
N SER A 50 -9.11 12.38 28.35
CA SER A 50 -9.94 11.14 27.98
C SER A 50 -9.42 9.69 27.54
N ASN A 51 -9.09 8.68 28.40
CA ASN A 51 -8.16 7.49 28.22
C ASN A 51 -8.10 6.52 26.97
N GLY A 52 -6.86 6.03 26.62
CA GLY A 52 -6.40 4.87 25.77
C GLY A 52 -5.10 5.04 24.89
N SER A 53 -4.28 3.97 24.68
CA SER A 53 -2.79 4.00 24.40
C SER A 53 -2.20 3.32 23.13
N LEU A 54 -0.95 3.62 22.73
CA LEU A 54 0.03 2.72 22.02
C LEU A 54 1.47 3.30 21.87
N GLY A 55 2.52 2.45 21.83
CA GLY A 55 3.89 2.75 21.30
C GLY A 55 4.97 3.31 22.26
N ALA A 56 6.18 2.71 22.30
CA ALA A 56 7.25 3.03 23.26
C ALA A 56 8.26 4.09 22.75
N THR A 57 8.44 5.20 23.49
CA THR A 57 9.31 6.37 23.19
C THR A 57 9.49 7.27 24.44
N ARG A 58 10.15 8.46 24.34
CA ARG A 58 10.34 9.42 25.46
C ARG A 58 9.03 10.05 25.97
N SER A 59 8.19 10.56 25.08
CA SER A 59 6.96 11.28 25.43
C SER A 59 5.96 10.36 26.15
N GLN A 60 5.48 10.77 27.32
CA GLN A 60 4.74 9.90 28.23
C GLN A 60 3.27 9.68 27.83
N LYS A 61 2.62 8.72 28.50
CA LYS A 61 1.16 8.65 28.54
C LYS A 61 0.61 10.00 29.03
N GLY A 62 -0.40 10.54 28.36
CA GLY A 62 -1.08 11.73 28.87
C GLY A 62 -1.81 11.54 30.22
N ASP A 63 -1.84 10.29 30.71
CA ASP A 63 -2.05 9.83 32.10
C ASP A 63 -1.51 10.71 33.22
N LEU A 64 -0.26 11.13 33.00
CA LEU A 64 0.78 11.07 34.04
C LEU A 64 0.55 12.00 35.23
N ILE A 65 -0.07 13.15 34.99
CA ILE A 65 -0.34 14.21 35.97
C ILE A 65 -1.75 14.07 36.60
N GLY A 66 -2.25 12.84 36.73
CA GLY A 66 -3.64 12.51 37.10
C GLY A 66 -3.99 12.51 38.58
N THR A 67 -3.03 12.73 39.49
CA THR A 67 -3.15 12.38 40.92
C THR A 67 -3.06 13.57 41.87
N ILE A 68 -3.66 13.44 43.07
CA ILE A 68 -3.50 14.36 44.20
C ILE A 68 -2.66 13.65 45.29
N GLY A 69 -1.34 13.79 45.27
CA GLY A 69 -0.42 13.22 46.26
C GLY A 69 -0.52 13.92 47.62
N ASP A 70 -0.61 15.24 47.61
CA ASP A 70 -0.70 16.09 48.81
C ASP A 70 -1.53 17.34 48.54
N VAL A 71 -1.99 18.01 49.60
CA VAL A 71 -2.62 19.33 49.54
C VAL A 71 -2.08 20.24 50.65
N PHE A 72 -1.67 21.44 50.29
CA PHE A 72 -1.42 22.56 51.19
C PHE A 72 -2.60 23.55 51.12
N VAL A 73 -3.10 23.99 52.29
CA VAL A 73 -4.20 24.95 52.41
C VAL A 73 -3.68 26.20 53.12
N ALA A 74 -3.99 27.38 52.59
CA ALA A 74 -3.65 28.67 53.18
C ALA A 74 -4.88 29.59 53.24
N TRP A 75 -5.07 30.31 54.33
CA TRP A 75 -6.15 31.29 54.49
C TRP A 75 -5.63 32.68 54.87
N TYR A 76 -6.16 33.70 54.20
CA TYR A 76 -5.75 35.10 54.31
C TYR A 76 -6.88 35.98 54.84
N THR A 77 -6.52 37.02 55.58
CA THR A 77 -7.43 38.12 55.96
C THR A 77 -7.86 38.94 54.74
N GLU A 78 -8.84 39.84 54.93
CA GLU A 78 -9.34 40.75 53.89
C GLU A 78 -8.26 41.74 53.36
N ASP A 79 -7.21 42.02 54.13
CA ASP A 79 -6.02 42.77 53.71
C ASP A 79 -4.88 41.90 53.13
N GLY A 80 -5.15 40.61 52.88
CA GLY A 80 -4.22 39.70 52.20
C GLY A 80 -3.02 39.25 53.02
N ALA A 81 -3.06 39.33 54.36
CA ALA A 81 -2.06 38.77 55.26
C ALA A 81 -2.40 37.32 55.65
N LEU A 82 -1.39 36.46 55.80
CA LEU A 82 -1.60 35.04 56.14
C LEU A 82 -2.18 34.91 57.57
N ALA A 83 -3.38 34.34 57.68
CA ALA A 83 -4.05 34.03 58.94
C ALA A 83 -3.82 32.59 59.41
N GLY A 84 -3.37 31.69 58.52
CA GLY A 84 -2.93 30.34 58.86
C GLY A 84 -2.84 29.41 57.65
N SER A 85 -2.32 28.20 57.89
CA SER A 85 -2.18 27.13 56.90
C SER A 85 -2.20 25.74 57.55
N ASP A 86 -2.52 24.70 56.78
CA ASP A 86 -2.39 23.27 57.14
C ASP A 86 -1.84 22.48 55.94
N TYR A 87 -1.04 21.44 56.22
CA TYR A 87 -0.43 20.58 55.21
C TYR A 87 -0.92 19.13 55.33
N LEU A 88 -1.41 18.59 54.22
CA LEU A 88 -2.18 17.35 54.16
C LEU A 88 -1.50 16.36 53.19
N PRO A 89 -0.59 15.51 53.70
CA PRO A 89 -0.10 14.35 52.95
C PRO A 89 -1.24 13.35 52.63
N ARG A 90 -1.01 12.46 51.66
CA ARG A 90 -2.00 11.50 51.12
C ARG A 90 -2.78 10.72 52.18
N ASP A 91 -2.16 10.37 53.29
CA ASP A 91 -2.73 9.57 54.39
C ASP A 91 -3.65 10.38 55.33
N ARG A 92 -3.59 11.71 55.30
CA ARG A 92 -4.53 12.62 55.98
C ARG A 92 -5.77 12.96 55.13
N MET A 93 -5.95 12.36 53.95
CA MET A 93 -7.04 12.66 53.01
C MET A 93 -7.76 11.38 52.56
N ASP A 94 -9.10 11.42 52.45
CA ASP A 94 -9.85 10.41 51.71
C ASP A 94 -9.88 10.82 50.23
N VAL A 95 -9.34 9.99 49.33
CA VAL A 95 -9.18 10.35 47.91
C VAL A 95 -9.85 9.32 47.00
N THR A 96 -10.88 9.76 46.29
CA THR A 96 -11.80 8.90 45.53
C THR A 96 -11.96 9.34 44.07
N ASP A 97 -12.15 8.39 43.14
CA ASP A 97 -12.38 8.67 41.72
C ASP A 97 -13.88 8.89 41.43
N VAL A 98 -14.33 10.15 41.54
CA VAL A 98 -15.72 10.56 41.30
C VAL A 98 -16.02 10.72 39.81
N GLU A 99 -17.24 10.37 39.39
CA GLU A 99 -17.67 10.55 38.00
C GLU A 99 -17.94 12.03 37.65
N ARG A 100 -17.77 12.40 36.38
CA ARG A 100 -17.90 13.77 35.90
C ARG A 100 -18.95 13.91 34.78
N PRO A 101 -20.24 14.07 35.11
CA PRO A 101 -21.30 14.32 34.14
C PRO A 101 -20.97 15.49 33.20
N GLY A 102 -21.27 15.34 31.90
CA GLY A 102 -20.98 16.35 30.88
C GLY A 102 -19.50 16.45 30.46
N SER A 103 -18.60 15.68 31.07
CA SER A 103 -17.21 15.55 30.60
C SER A 103 -17.17 14.64 29.37
N ALA A 104 -17.01 15.21 28.18
CA ALA A 104 -16.72 14.43 26.96
C ALA A 104 -15.31 13.80 26.95
N THR A 105 -14.62 13.83 28.10
CA THR A 105 -13.20 13.49 28.20
C THR A 105 -12.83 12.49 29.32
N GLU A 106 -12.22 12.88 30.45
CA GLU A 106 -12.12 11.94 31.59
C GLU A 106 -13.53 11.81 32.14
N LEU A 107 -14.03 10.59 32.23
CA LEU A 107 -15.33 10.32 32.84
C LEU A 107 -15.24 10.32 34.37
N ARG A 108 -14.02 10.34 34.95
CA ARG A 108 -13.74 10.33 36.39
C ARG A 108 -12.62 11.33 36.76
N THR A 109 -12.48 11.69 38.02
CA THR A 109 -11.39 12.56 38.53
C THR A 109 -11.17 12.32 40.02
N GLN A 110 -9.95 12.53 40.54
CA GLN A 110 -9.72 12.43 41.98
C GLN A 110 -10.34 13.62 42.73
N ARG A 111 -11.16 13.28 43.73
CA ARG A 111 -11.66 14.16 44.78
C ARG A 111 -10.96 13.79 46.07
N ALA A 112 -10.31 14.76 46.70
CA ALA A 112 -9.74 14.63 48.05
C ALA A 112 -10.67 15.31 49.07
N GLU A 113 -11.08 14.59 50.12
CA GLU A 113 -11.82 15.14 51.26
C GLU A 113 -10.97 15.06 52.54
N PHE A 114 -11.01 16.13 53.32
CA PHE A 114 -10.23 16.27 54.55
C PHE A 114 -10.86 17.28 55.53
N GLN A 115 -10.32 17.34 56.75
CA GLN A 115 -10.68 18.32 57.76
C GLN A 115 -9.51 19.25 58.05
N CYS A 116 -9.75 20.56 57.97
CA CYS A 116 -8.83 21.60 58.40
C CYS A 116 -9.44 22.37 59.56
N ARG A 117 -8.62 22.82 60.51
CA ARG A 117 -9.08 23.72 61.58
C ARG A 117 -8.87 25.16 61.16
N ILE A 118 -9.97 25.90 61.04
CA ILE A 118 -9.94 27.32 60.70
C ILE A 118 -10.71 28.06 61.80
N PRO A 119 -10.13 29.11 62.41
CA PRO A 119 -10.85 29.97 63.36
C PRO A 119 -12.10 30.59 62.72
N TYR A 120 -13.03 31.07 63.54
CA TYR A 120 -14.15 31.84 63.01
C TYR A 120 -13.68 33.23 62.55
N GLY A 121 -14.12 33.68 61.37
CA GLY A 121 -13.68 34.95 60.76
C GLY A 121 -14.07 35.07 59.28
N ARG A 122 -13.55 36.11 58.59
CA ARG A 122 -13.67 36.27 57.13
C ARG A 122 -12.31 36.01 56.47
N TYR A 123 -12.26 35.04 55.55
CA TYR A 123 -11.00 34.59 54.93
C TYR A 123 -11.08 34.31 53.43
N ARG A 124 -9.98 34.56 52.73
CA ARG A 124 -9.73 34.09 51.36
C ARG A 124 -8.90 32.81 51.45
N ILE A 125 -9.43 31.68 50.98
CA ILE A 125 -8.86 30.35 51.27
C ILE A 125 -8.42 29.65 49.97
N TYR A 126 -7.14 29.31 49.88
CA TYR A 126 -6.51 28.69 48.72
C TYR A 126 -6.16 27.22 48.97
N ALA A 127 -6.10 26.45 47.89
CA ALA A 127 -5.59 25.08 47.86
C ALA A 127 -4.48 24.95 46.81
N VAL A 128 -3.37 24.33 47.18
CA VAL A 128 -2.26 23.96 46.31
C VAL A 128 -2.02 22.47 46.48
N ALA A 129 -1.74 21.72 45.42
CA ALA A 129 -1.57 20.28 45.46
C ALA A 129 -0.32 19.83 44.69
N ASN A 130 0.29 18.74 45.15
CA ASN A 130 1.53 18.15 44.64
C ASN A 130 2.74 19.10 44.78
N MET A 131 2.87 19.73 45.95
CA MET A 131 3.98 20.65 46.28
C MET A 131 4.56 20.45 47.69
N GLY A 132 3.98 19.57 48.51
CA GLY A 132 4.42 19.38 49.88
C GLY A 132 4.08 20.56 50.81
N ASP A 133 4.81 20.66 51.91
CA ASP A 133 4.58 21.68 52.93
C ASP A 133 5.25 23.01 52.56
N LEU A 134 4.48 23.95 52.02
CA LEU A 134 4.97 25.29 51.66
C LEU A 134 5.44 26.12 52.86
N SER A 135 5.12 25.70 54.10
CA SER A 135 5.57 26.36 55.33
C SER A 135 6.88 25.80 55.89
N ALA A 136 7.31 24.61 55.43
CA ALA A 136 8.53 23.96 55.88
C ALA A 136 9.80 24.45 55.13
N ASP A 137 9.67 24.88 53.87
CA ASP A 137 10.75 25.55 53.14
C ASP A 137 10.79 27.05 53.50
N ALA A 138 11.94 27.57 53.91
CA ALA A 138 12.07 28.95 54.37
C ALA A 138 11.82 30.02 53.28
N THR A 139 11.97 29.66 52.00
CA THR A 139 11.74 30.56 50.86
C THR A 139 10.25 30.62 50.53
N LEU A 140 9.58 29.46 50.47
CA LEU A 140 8.14 29.35 50.25
C LEU A 140 7.36 29.90 51.47
N ALA A 141 7.82 29.65 52.69
CA ALA A 141 7.25 30.18 53.94
C ALA A 141 7.20 31.71 53.94
N ALA A 142 8.24 32.37 53.44
CA ALA A 142 8.26 33.83 53.29
C ALA A 142 7.22 34.30 52.24
N ARG A 143 7.04 33.55 51.15
CA ARG A 143 6.09 33.88 50.07
C ARG A 143 4.63 33.62 50.45
N ILE A 144 4.32 32.57 51.20
CA ILE A 144 2.93 32.32 51.64
C ILE A 144 2.44 33.37 52.65
N GLY A 145 3.31 34.21 53.21
CA GLY A 145 2.93 35.28 54.14
C GLY A 145 1.97 36.35 53.57
N ARG A 146 1.88 36.46 52.23
CA ARG A 146 0.96 37.35 51.51
C ARG A 146 0.20 36.62 50.41
N GLU A 147 -1.04 37.01 50.19
CA GLU A 147 -1.92 36.40 49.19
C GLU A 147 -1.38 36.57 47.76
N GLU A 148 -0.91 37.76 47.40
CA GLU A 148 -0.32 38.06 46.09
C GLU A 148 0.97 37.27 45.85
N ASP A 149 1.81 37.13 46.89
CA ASP A 149 3.04 36.37 46.83
C ASP A 149 2.81 34.86 46.71
N LEU A 150 1.73 34.30 47.30
CA LEU A 150 1.25 32.93 47.06
C LEU A 150 0.77 32.76 45.61
N ARG A 151 -0.15 33.61 45.14
CA ARG A 151 -0.75 33.49 43.79
C ARG A 151 0.30 33.50 42.68
N SER A 152 1.38 34.23 42.91
CA SER A 152 2.51 34.41 41.99
C SER A 152 3.72 33.50 42.30
N ILE A 153 3.59 32.48 43.16
CA ILE A 153 4.64 31.45 43.31
C ILE A 153 4.90 30.82 41.94
N VAL A 154 6.18 30.74 41.57
CA VAL A 154 6.67 30.25 40.28
C VAL A 154 7.08 28.78 40.43
N GLN A 155 6.74 27.95 39.45
CA GLN A 155 7.21 26.58 39.30
C GLN A 155 7.98 26.45 37.99
N GLU A 156 9.22 25.97 38.06
CA GLU A 156 10.10 25.71 36.92
C GLU A 156 9.79 24.34 36.30
N TRP A 157 10.05 24.19 35.00
CA TRP A 157 9.70 23.00 34.22
C TRP A 157 10.69 21.86 34.41
N VAL A 158 10.18 20.67 34.70
CA VAL A 158 10.96 19.43 34.87
C VAL A 158 10.89 18.58 33.60
N ASP A 159 12.01 18.47 32.89
CA ASP A 159 12.11 17.72 31.62
C ASP A 159 12.21 16.20 31.77
N ASP A 160 12.61 15.70 32.94
CA ASP A 160 12.66 14.27 33.28
C ASP A 160 12.68 14.08 34.82
N PRO A 161 11.70 13.36 35.42
CA PRO A 161 10.49 12.84 34.81
C PRO A 161 9.43 13.95 34.61
N VAL A 162 8.85 14.03 33.41
CA VAL A 162 7.80 15.02 33.05
C VAL A 162 6.57 14.97 33.99
N GLY A 163 6.37 13.87 34.72
CA GLY A 163 5.30 13.72 35.71
C GLY A 163 5.43 14.63 36.93
N ASP A 164 6.62 15.13 37.23
CA ASP A 164 6.85 16.02 38.37
C ASP A 164 6.23 17.41 38.16
N ASN A 165 5.82 17.75 36.94
CA ASN A 165 5.02 18.95 36.62
C ASN A 165 3.51 18.76 36.96
N CYS A 166 3.18 17.97 37.98
CA CYS A 166 1.80 17.64 38.34
C CYS A 166 1.12 18.64 39.28
N GLN A 167 1.75 19.78 39.58
CA GLN A 167 1.24 20.80 40.50
C GLN A 167 -0.15 21.30 40.08
N MET A 168 -1.01 21.53 41.07
CA MET A 168 -2.35 22.09 40.87
C MET A 168 -2.65 23.19 41.89
N ALA A 169 -3.46 24.17 41.53
CA ALA A 169 -3.89 25.22 42.45
C ALA A 169 -5.34 25.68 42.18
N GLY A 170 -5.95 26.29 43.19
CA GLY A 170 -7.32 26.81 43.18
C GLY A 170 -7.68 27.48 44.51
N TYR A 171 -8.96 27.77 44.70
CA TYR A 171 -9.47 28.33 45.95
C TYR A 171 -10.86 27.81 46.30
N PHE A 172 -11.21 27.91 47.58
CA PHE A 172 -12.47 27.40 48.11
C PHE A 172 -13.64 28.35 47.82
N THR A 173 -14.83 27.77 47.74
CA THR A 173 -16.11 28.46 47.54
C THR A 173 -17.22 27.78 48.35
N PRO A 174 -18.35 28.46 48.66
CA PRO A 174 -19.40 27.87 49.48
C PRO A 174 -20.27 26.81 48.78
N ASN A 175 -20.44 26.91 47.45
CA ASN A 175 -21.47 26.18 46.67
C ASN A 175 -20.92 25.66 45.33
N ASP A 176 -19.81 24.91 45.36
CA ASP A 176 -19.13 24.29 44.20
C ASP A 176 -18.81 25.24 43.02
N SER A 177 -18.79 26.55 43.24
CA SER A 177 -19.06 27.58 42.21
C SER A 177 -17.85 27.95 41.32
N GLY A 178 -16.92 27.02 41.13
CA GLY A 178 -16.07 26.95 39.93
C GLY A 178 -14.90 27.93 39.78
N GLY A 179 -14.57 28.74 40.78
CA GLY A 179 -13.41 29.65 40.74
C GLY A 179 -12.08 28.91 41.00
N THR A 180 -11.04 29.23 40.22
CA THR A 180 -9.78 28.45 40.21
C THR A 180 -8.51 29.27 39.86
N ARG A 181 -8.60 30.60 39.79
CA ARG A 181 -7.56 31.45 39.16
C ARG A 181 -7.76 32.91 39.60
N GLY A 182 -6.67 33.66 39.77
CA GLY A 182 -6.71 35.01 40.35
C GLY A 182 -7.10 35.03 41.83
N GLU A 183 -7.59 36.18 42.27
CA GLU A 183 -8.02 36.47 43.65
C GLU A 183 -9.24 35.64 44.07
N ALA A 184 -9.22 35.13 45.30
CA ALA A 184 -10.29 34.29 45.85
C ALA A 184 -11.42 35.12 46.46
N PRO A 185 -12.68 34.64 46.42
CA PRO A 185 -13.78 35.29 47.13
C PRO A 185 -13.54 35.25 48.64
N LEU A 186 -13.94 36.32 49.33
CA LEU A 186 -13.85 36.42 50.77
C LEU A 186 -15.00 35.66 51.43
N LEU A 187 -14.68 34.51 52.04
CA LEU A 187 -15.61 33.58 52.66
C LEU A 187 -15.81 33.94 54.14
N THR A 188 -17.01 33.69 54.68
CA THR A 188 -17.25 33.75 56.12
C THR A 188 -17.23 32.34 56.72
N VAL A 189 -16.47 32.18 57.81
CA VAL A 189 -16.42 30.98 58.64
C VAL A 189 -16.99 31.33 60.01
N ASP A 190 -18.22 30.89 60.29
CA ASP A 190 -18.98 31.25 61.49
C ASP A 190 -19.72 30.06 62.13
N ALA A 191 -19.70 28.89 61.48
CA ALA A 191 -20.43 27.70 61.88
C ALA A 191 -19.52 26.47 62.03
N PRO A 192 -19.78 25.58 63.02
CA PRO A 192 -19.04 24.33 63.17
C PRO A 192 -19.42 23.34 62.06
N ARG A 193 -18.44 22.67 61.45
CA ARG A 193 -18.63 21.68 60.36
C ARG A 193 -19.22 22.27 59.07
N GLN A 194 -18.94 23.54 58.80
CA GLN A 194 -19.16 24.13 57.49
C GLN A 194 -18.44 23.30 56.40
N ARG A 195 -19.05 23.21 55.21
CA ARG A 195 -18.48 22.57 54.03
C ARG A 195 -18.07 23.64 53.03
N LEU A 196 -16.85 23.53 52.49
CA LEU A 196 -16.37 24.38 51.40
C LEU A 196 -15.72 23.50 50.33
N HIS A 197 -15.84 23.91 49.06
CA HIS A 197 -15.28 23.17 47.93
C HIS A 197 -14.32 24.03 47.09
N ALA A 198 -13.13 23.47 46.79
CA ALA A 198 -12.18 24.05 45.86
C ALA A 198 -12.06 23.22 44.59
N TRP A 199 -12.27 23.89 43.45
CA TRP A 199 -11.86 23.36 42.15
C TRP A 199 -10.40 23.74 41.92
N ILE A 200 -9.54 22.74 41.73
CA ILE A 200 -8.13 22.93 41.40
C ILE A 200 -7.89 22.70 39.89
N ARG A 201 -6.92 23.44 39.33
CA ARG A 201 -6.41 23.21 37.98
C ARG A 201 -4.92 22.93 38.05
N ARG A 202 -4.45 21.97 37.26
CA ARG A 202 -3.03 21.78 36.96
C ARG A 202 -2.42 23.05 36.38
N LEU A 203 -1.13 23.29 36.63
CA LEU A 203 -0.35 24.32 35.92
C LEU A 203 -0.07 23.92 34.46
N VAL A 204 -0.03 22.60 34.21
CA VAL A 204 0.25 21.98 32.91
C VAL A 204 -1.01 21.77 32.08
N SER A 205 -0.85 21.94 30.77
CA SER A 205 -1.74 21.50 29.71
C SER A 205 -1.05 20.45 28.84
N LYS A 206 -1.81 19.80 27.96
CA LYS A 206 -1.25 18.82 27.03
C LYS A 206 -1.93 18.84 25.67
N VAL A 207 -1.23 18.35 24.66
CA VAL A 207 -1.76 18.18 23.31
C VAL A 207 -1.58 16.74 22.83
N THR A 208 -2.58 16.29 22.07
CA THR A 208 -2.55 15.03 21.30
C THR A 208 -2.69 15.37 19.82
N VAL A 209 -1.94 14.67 18.97
CA VAL A 209 -1.90 14.88 17.51
C VAL A 209 -2.54 13.69 16.81
N SER A 210 -3.36 13.95 15.80
CA SER A 210 -3.87 12.94 14.85
C SER A 210 -3.80 13.47 13.42
N PHE A 211 -3.95 12.57 12.44
CA PHE A 211 -3.78 12.89 11.02
C PHE A 211 -5.05 12.53 10.23
N ASP A 212 -5.43 13.38 9.30
CA ASP A 212 -6.60 13.23 8.43
C ASP A 212 -6.13 13.45 6.99
N THR A 213 -6.14 12.36 6.22
CA THR A 213 -5.64 12.28 4.83
C THR A 213 -6.77 12.34 3.81
N THR A 214 -8.02 12.45 4.24
CA THR A 214 -9.21 12.33 3.36
C THR A 214 -9.29 13.46 2.32
N GLY A 215 -8.66 14.61 2.59
CA GLY A 215 -8.58 15.75 1.68
C GLY A 215 -7.45 15.68 0.65
N LEU A 216 -6.59 14.65 0.68
CA LEU A 216 -5.51 14.49 -0.29
C LEU A 216 -6.01 14.22 -1.70
N TYR A 217 -5.25 14.69 -2.69
CA TYR A 217 -5.35 14.22 -4.06
C TYR A 217 -4.80 12.79 -4.19
N GLU A 218 -5.19 12.14 -5.30
CA GLU A 218 -4.69 10.83 -5.64
C GLU A 218 -3.21 10.87 -6.03
N ASN A 219 -2.48 9.78 -5.75
CA ASN A 219 -1.05 9.62 -5.94
C ASN A 219 -0.17 10.60 -5.12
N VAL A 220 -0.68 11.06 -3.97
CA VAL A 220 0.05 11.84 -2.96
C VAL A 220 0.32 10.98 -1.72
N TYR A 221 1.54 11.06 -1.19
CA TYR A 221 2.06 10.28 -0.07
C TYR A 221 2.76 11.20 0.93
N ILE A 222 2.61 10.93 2.23
CA ILE A 222 3.29 11.68 3.30
C ILE A 222 3.92 10.68 4.27
N TYR A 223 5.21 10.83 4.54
CA TYR A 223 5.96 9.99 5.47
C TYR A 223 6.21 10.81 6.74
N ILE A 224 5.63 10.41 7.87
CA ILE A 224 5.65 11.21 9.11
C ILE A 224 6.81 10.77 10.01
N LYS A 225 7.80 11.65 10.22
CA LYS A 225 8.94 11.40 11.12
C LYS A 225 8.56 11.65 12.57
N SER A 226 8.07 12.85 12.88
CA SER A 226 7.77 13.26 14.26
C SER A 226 6.75 14.40 14.35
N ALA A 227 6.07 14.52 15.48
CA ALA A 227 5.39 15.73 15.92
C ALA A 227 6.04 16.22 17.23
N ARG A 228 6.39 17.51 17.31
CA ARG A 228 7.14 18.11 18.42
C ARG A 228 6.37 19.27 19.02
N ILE A 229 6.54 19.53 20.30
CA ILE A 229 6.09 20.79 20.91
C ILE A 229 7.27 21.74 21.07
N ARG A 230 7.05 23.01 20.74
CA ARG A 230 8.08 24.05 20.67
C ARG A 230 7.63 25.26 21.47
N ASN A 231 8.59 26.01 22.02
CA ASN A 231 8.34 27.16 22.90
C ASN A 231 7.42 26.81 24.08
N ILE A 232 7.71 25.77 24.85
CA ILE A 232 7.02 25.56 26.13
C ILE A 232 7.60 26.56 27.15
N PRO A 233 6.80 27.27 27.96
CA PRO A 233 7.32 28.18 28.99
C PRO A 233 8.24 27.46 29.96
N ARG A 234 9.35 28.09 30.37
CA ARG A 234 10.24 27.52 31.39
C ARG A 234 9.55 27.42 32.74
N SER A 235 8.61 28.31 33.04
CA SER A 235 7.94 28.33 34.32
C SER A 235 6.51 28.83 34.25
N CYS A 236 5.75 28.57 35.32
CA CYS A 236 4.34 28.90 35.45
C CYS A 236 4.03 29.39 36.87
N THR A 237 3.06 30.31 37.01
CA THR A 237 2.60 30.82 38.32
C THR A 237 1.40 30.05 38.84
N LEU A 238 1.26 29.87 40.16
CA LEU A 238 0.21 29.03 40.76
C LEU A 238 -1.22 29.44 40.39
N LEU A 239 -1.59 30.71 40.56
CA LEU A 239 -2.96 31.20 40.35
C LEU A 239 -3.05 32.42 39.43
N ASP A 240 -1.96 33.16 39.25
CA ASP A 240 -1.88 34.24 38.29
C ASP A 240 -1.86 33.73 36.83
N ALA A 241 -1.99 34.65 35.87
CA ALA A 241 -1.84 34.33 34.45
C ALA A 241 -0.36 34.34 34.03
N ASN A 242 0.05 33.32 33.28
CA ASN A 242 1.36 33.29 32.62
C ASN A 242 1.28 34.04 31.27
N ASP A 243 1.23 35.38 31.34
CA ASP A 243 0.95 36.26 30.20
C ASP A 243 2.20 36.68 29.40
N GLY A 244 1.97 37.32 28.25
CA GLY A 244 3.03 37.88 27.39
C GLY A 244 3.84 39.04 28.01
N LYS A 245 3.65 39.40 29.29
CA LYS A 245 4.58 40.25 30.05
C LYS A 245 5.56 39.41 30.87
N ARG A 246 5.15 38.22 31.32
CA ARG A 246 5.99 37.22 31.99
C ARG A 246 6.78 36.36 30.99
N ILE A 247 6.20 36.08 29.82
CA ILE A 247 6.78 35.21 28.77
C ILE A 247 6.97 36.05 27.49
N ALA A 248 8.07 36.80 27.43
CA ALA A 248 8.33 37.86 26.45
C ALA A 248 9.67 37.73 25.71
N ASP A 249 10.68 37.10 26.29
CA ASP A 249 12.00 36.85 25.69
C ASP A 249 12.09 35.38 25.20
N PRO A 250 12.19 35.12 23.88
CA PRO A 250 12.17 33.76 23.34
C PRO A 250 13.46 32.95 23.59
N ALA A 251 14.52 33.57 24.11
CA ALA A 251 15.73 32.87 24.53
C ALA A 251 15.70 32.53 26.03
N LYS A 252 15.14 33.43 26.85
CA LYS A 252 15.08 33.26 28.32
C LYS A 252 13.83 32.53 28.79
N ASP A 253 12.64 32.88 28.31
CA ASP A 253 11.39 32.54 29.02
C ASP A 253 10.76 31.22 28.55
N VAL A 254 11.25 30.66 27.43
CA VAL A 254 10.75 29.39 26.84
C VAL A 254 11.87 28.37 26.60
N ILE A 255 11.49 27.10 26.63
CA ILE A 255 12.28 25.96 26.15
C ILE A 255 11.91 25.74 24.69
N PHE A 256 12.83 26.03 23.78
CA PHE A 256 12.61 25.85 22.34
C PHE A 256 12.49 24.37 21.93
N ALA A 257 13.19 23.45 22.61
CA ALA A 257 13.24 22.04 22.21
C ALA A 257 11.95 21.26 22.51
N GLY A 258 11.39 21.46 23.71
CA GLY A 258 10.23 20.72 24.22
C GLY A 258 10.37 19.20 24.18
N ASP A 259 9.23 18.52 23.99
CA ASP A 259 9.13 17.05 23.87
C ASP A 259 8.72 16.64 22.43
N THR A 260 8.88 15.35 22.09
CA THR A 260 8.73 14.84 20.73
C THR A 260 8.02 13.48 20.65
N ILE A 261 6.90 13.47 19.93
CA ILE A 261 6.23 12.27 19.43
C ILE A 261 6.93 11.82 18.13
N ALA A 262 8.00 11.03 18.24
CA ALA A 262 8.57 10.28 17.11
C ALA A 262 7.62 9.18 16.61
N TYR A 263 7.39 9.10 15.30
CA TYR A 263 6.58 8.10 14.60
C TYR A 263 7.42 7.22 13.66
N GLY A 264 8.43 7.80 13.00
CA GLY A 264 9.47 7.11 12.25
C GLY A 264 10.83 7.20 12.94
N SER A 265 11.80 6.41 12.49
CA SER A 265 13.18 6.39 12.99
C SER A 265 14.20 6.51 11.85
N GLY A 266 15.41 6.96 12.18
CA GLY A 266 16.47 7.23 11.19
C GLY A 266 16.14 8.39 10.24
N ASP A 267 16.98 8.56 9.22
CA ASP A 267 16.86 9.65 8.24
C ASP A 267 16.35 9.20 6.87
N ASP A 268 16.27 7.89 6.62
CA ASP A 268 15.55 7.34 5.46
C ASP A 268 14.04 7.41 5.70
N PHE A 269 13.34 8.22 4.90
CA PHE A 269 11.89 8.38 5.01
C PHE A 269 11.11 7.11 4.68
N ASN A 270 11.69 6.16 3.94
CA ASN A 270 11.03 4.89 3.61
C ASN A 270 10.81 4.00 4.85
N ALA A 271 11.52 4.27 5.95
CA ALA A 271 11.32 3.62 7.25
C ALA A 271 10.25 4.31 8.12
N TRP A 272 9.65 5.42 7.68
CA TRP A 272 8.63 6.16 8.44
C TRP A 272 7.21 5.76 8.02
N PRO A 273 6.20 5.88 8.91
CA PRO A 273 4.81 5.59 8.57
C PRO A 273 4.32 6.40 7.36
N ARG A 274 3.97 5.68 6.28
CA ARG A 274 3.43 6.23 5.03
C ARG A 274 1.93 6.46 5.15
N LEU A 275 1.51 7.69 4.91
CA LEU A 275 0.13 8.14 4.86
C LEU A 275 -0.28 8.39 3.41
N THR A 276 -1.50 7.99 3.08
CA THR A 276 -2.17 8.16 1.80
C THR A 276 -3.65 8.46 2.02
N LYS A 277 -4.38 8.80 0.96
CA LYS A 277 -5.81 9.11 1.04
C LYS A 277 -6.68 7.98 1.59
N ALA A 278 -6.38 6.71 1.26
CA ALA A 278 -7.15 5.56 1.75
C ALA A 278 -6.46 4.75 2.87
N ASN A 279 -5.13 4.77 2.96
CA ASN A 279 -4.37 4.09 4.01
C ASN A 279 -3.62 5.11 4.87
N ASN A 280 -3.98 5.19 6.16
CA ASN A 280 -3.34 6.03 7.18
C ASN A 280 -3.05 5.19 8.43
N PRO A 281 -1.83 4.61 8.56
CA PRO A 281 -1.44 3.76 9.69
C PRO A 281 -1.22 4.56 10.99
N LEU A 282 -1.14 5.89 10.92
CA LEU A 282 -1.20 6.78 12.09
C LEU A 282 -2.63 7.22 12.44
N GLY A 283 -3.63 6.64 11.77
CA GLY A 283 -5.04 6.63 12.13
C GLY A 283 -5.87 7.78 11.57
N GLY A 284 -6.97 7.42 10.89
CA GLY A 284 -8.11 8.26 10.54
C GLY A 284 -9.45 7.57 10.86
N GLY A 285 -10.58 8.24 10.61
CA GLY A 285 -11.91 7.69 10.95
C GLY A 285 -12.08 7.40 12.44
N ASP A 286 -12.61 6.24 12.82
CA ASP A 286 -12.85 5.85 14.22
C ASP A 286 -11.58 5.87 15.10
N THR A 287 -10.39 5.64 14.51
CA THR A 287 -9.12 5.73 15.25
C THR A 287 -8.78 7.16 15.67
N LYS A 288 -9.38 8.20 15.08
CA LYS A 288 -9.25 9.59 15.55
C LYS A 288 -9.78 9.77 16.97
N ALA A 289 -10.87 9.09 17.31
CA ALA A 289 -11.40 9.05 18.67
C ALA A 289 -10.49 8.27 19.64
N GLN A 290 -9.56 7.47 19.11
CA GLN A 290 -8.54 6.75 19.87
C GLN A 290 -7.25 7.57 20.06
N LEU A 291 -6.82 8.33 19.07
CA LEU A 291 -5.63 9.17 19.15
C LEU A 291 -5.81 10.39 20.08
N HIS A 292 -7.02 10.94 20.12
CA HIS A 292 -7.35 12.07 21.00
C HIS A 292 -7.79 11.64 22.40
N ARG A 293 -7.08 10.67 23.00
CA ARG A 293 -7.37 10.10 24.33
C ARG A 293 -6.53 10.69 25.49
N ASN A 294 -6.71 10.25 26.75
CA ASN A 294 -6.02 10.77 27.96
C ASN A 294 -4.61 10.23 27.95
N ASP A 295 -4.46 8.93 28.19
CA ASP A 295 -3.19 8.22 28.15
C ASP A 295 -2.65 7.99 26.73
N ALA A 296 -3.41 8.40 25.71
CA ALA A 296 -2.81 8.66 24.41
C ALA A 296 -1.59 9.56 24.59
N ARG A 297 -0.54 9.16 23.90
CA ARG A 297 0.78 9.77 23.92
C ARG A 297 0.65 11.27 23.69
N SER A 298 1.05 12.04 24.70
CA SER A 298 0.75 13.47 24.79
C SER A 298 2.02 14.28 24.95
N LEU A 299 2.05 15.46 24.34
CA LEU A 299 3.08 16.46 24.59
C LEU A 299 2.56 17.41 25.68
N PHE A 300 3.28 17.51 26.79
CA PHE A 300 2.91 18.35 27.93
C PHE A 300 3.62 19.72 27.86
N PHE A 301 3.01 20.74 28.46
CA PHE A 301 3.56 22.10 28.52
C PHE A 301 2.90 22.97 29.61
N PHE A 302 3.61 23.96 30.14
CA PHE A 302 3.04 24.99 31.01
C PHE A 302 2.21 26.04 30.24
N GLU A 303 1.28 26.67 30.93
CA GLU A 303 0.43 27.75 30.40
C GLU A 303 1.20 28.87 29.68
N ASN A 304 0.70 29.28 28.52
CA ASN A 304 1.26 30.39 27.74
C ASN A 304 0.13 31.31 27.21
N MET A 305 -0.10 32.46 27.82
CA MET A 305 -1.21 33.37 27.49
C MET A 305 -0.71 34.56 26.65
N GLN A 306 -0.45 34.33 25.36
CA GLN A 306 0.13 35.33 24.44
C GLN A 306 -0.91 36.32 23.85
N GLY A 307 -2.21 36.15 24.10
CA GLY A 307 -3.27 37.00 23.55
C GLY A 307 -3.58 36.73 22.07
N GLU A 308 -4.36 37.62 21.45
CA GLU A 308 -4.63 37.59 20.00
C GLU A 308 -3.41 38.04 19.18
N GLY A 309 -3.22 37.49 17.98
CA GLY A 309 -2.11 37.81 17.05
C GLY A 309 -2.55 37.99 15.60
N LYS A 310 -1.63 37.77 14.64
CA LYS A 310 -1.97 37.69 13.20
C LYS A 310 -2.81 36.42 12.92
N LEU A 311 -3.22 36.24 11.66
CA LEU A 311 -3.82 34.97 11.22
C LEU A 311 -2.77 33.86 11.22
N LYS A 312 -3.12 32.68 11.75
CA LYS A 312 -2.33 31.43 11.72
C LYS A 312 -2.25 30.77 10.34
N TRP A 313 -2.48 31.54 9.26
CA TRP A 313 -2.49 31.06 7.88
C TRP A 313 -1.32 31.67 7.14
N GLN A 314 -0.60 30.83 6.42
CA GLN A 314 0.59 31.26 5.67
C GLN A 314 0.22 32.08 4.43
N ASP A 315 -0.92 31.75 3.81
CA ASP A 315 -1.66 32.66 2.93
C ASP A 315 -2.79 33.33 3.73
N THR A 316 -2.58 34.58 4.13
CA THR A 316 -3.56 35.38 4.88
C THR A 316 -4.73 35.86 4.02
N THR A 317 -4.69 35.67 2.70
CA THR A 317 -5.82 35.96 1.79
C THR A 317 -6.85 34.85 1.78
N GLY A 318 -6.48 33.63 2.19
CA GLY A 318 -7.33 32.44 2.14
C GLY A 318 -7.53 31.87 0.73
N MET A 319 -6.76 32.32 -0.27
CA MET A 319 -6.74 31.70 -1.61
C MET A 319 -5.87 30.43 -1.66
N ASN A 320 -4.97 30.29 -0.69
CA ASN A 320 -3.96 29.22 -0.53
C ASN A 320 -3.06 29.06 -1.77
N SER A 321 -2.77 30.19 -2.44
CA SER A 321 -1.98 30.26 -3.67
C SER A 321 -0.57 30.81 -3.48
N SER A 322 -0.32 31.55 -2.39
CA SER A 322 0.97 32.21 -2.18
C SER A 322 1.23 32.54 -0.71
N ILE A 323 2.47 32.35 -0.25
CA ILE A 323 2.90 32.74 1.09
C ILE A 323 2.84 34.27 1.24
N THR A 324 2.09 34.79 2.22
CA THR A 324 2.03 36.25 2.51
C THR A 324 3.36 36.79 3.06
N PHE A 325 4.03 36.01 3.92
CA PHE A 325 5.30 36.37 4.55
C PHE A 325 6.37 35.31 4.24
N PRO A 326 7.05 35.36 3.08
CA PRO A 326 8.05 34.35 2.70
C PRO A 326 9.21 34.25 3.70
N GLY A 327 9.57 35.37 4.33
CA GLY A 327 10.55 35.43 5.42
C GLY A 327 10.00 35.01 6.80
N GLY A 328 8.75 34.56 6.94
CA GLY A 328 8.09 34.29 8.23
C GLY A 328 8.72 33.19 9.11
N ASN A 329 9.80 32.57 8.66
CA ASN A 329 10.67 31.67 9.44
C ASN A 329 11.88 32.38 10.07
N ASP A 330 12.27 33.57 9.58
CA ASP A 330 13.39 34.34 10.08
C ASP A 330 12.99 35.22 11.28
N PRO A 331 13.73 35.21 12.41
CA PRO A 331 13.40 36.01 13.60
C PRO A 331 13.35 37.54 13.42
N GLY A 332 13.71 38.07 12.24
CA GLY A 332 13.65 39.49 11.90
C GLY A 332 12.47 39.89 11.00
N ASP A 333 11.68 38.92 10.51
CA ASP A 333 10.53 39.18 9.63
C ASP A 333 9.26 39.51 10.44
N GLU A 334 8.40 40.38 9.91
CA GLU A 334 7.17 40.77 10.62
C GLU A 334 6.14 39.64 10.74
N GLY A 335 6.22 38.62 9.91
CA GLY A 335 5.44 37.38 9.96
C GLY A 335 5.99 36.34 10.93
N TYR A 336 7.16 36.56 11.56
CA TYR A 336 7.80 35.57 12.41
C TYR A 336 6.88 35.07 13.54
N ARG A 337 6.50 33.79 13.45
CA ARG A 337 5.56 33.14 14.39
C ARG A 337 4.28 33.95 14.60
N ASP A 338 3.75 34.54 13.53
CA ASP A 338 2.51 35.34 13.52
C ASP A 338 2.56 36.60 14.40
N GLY A 339 3.77 37.10 14.70
CA GLY A 339 4.02 38.18 15.66
C GLY A 339 4.03 37.73 17.12
N LYS A 340 4.05 36.42 17.39
CA LYS A 340 4.08 35.79 18.72
C LYS A 340 5.34 34.93 18.90
N PRO A 341 6.54 35.55 19.00
CA PRO A 341 7.81 34.83 19.01
C PRO A 341 7.93 33.77 20.13
N CYS A 342 7.26 34.00 21.27
CA CYS A 342 7.23 33.12 22.43
C CYS A 342 6.02 32.17 22.48
N GLY A 343 5.11 32.21 21.49
CA GLY A 343 3.92 31.35 21.45
C GLY A 343 4.28 29.87 21.32
N THR A 344 3.61 29.02 22.09
CA THR A 344 3.79 27.56 22.05
C THR A 344 3.17 26.99 20.78
N TYR A 345 3.87 26.10 20.09
CA TYR A 345 3.41 25.55 18.81
C TYR A 345 3.78 24.09 18.61
N ILE A 346 3.11 23.46 17.64
CA ILE A 346 3.37 22.09 17.20
C ILE A 346 4.04 22.12 15.84
N GLU A 347 5.07 21.30 15.72
CA GLU A 347 5.91 21.16 14.56
C GLU A 347 5.86 19.70 14.10
N VAL A 348 5.31 19.43 12.92
CA VAL A 348 5.24 18.08 12.35
C VAL A 348 6.25 17.98 11.22
N GLU A 349 7.24 17.12 11.41
CA GLU A 349 8.31 16.85 10.45
C GLU A 349 7.99 15.57 9.65
N GLY A 350 8.11 15.66 8.33
CA GLY A 350 7.95 14.53 7.44
C GLY A 350 8.65 14.71 6.10
N TYR A 351 8.32 13.83 5.16
CA TYR A 351 8.73 13.89 3.76
C TYR A 351 7.48 13.66 2.90
N TYR A 352 7.20 14.53 1.94
CA TYR A 352 6.06 14.38 1.03
C TYR A 352 6.52 13.89 -0.34
N ILE A 353 5.63 13.19 -1.05
CA ILE A 353 5.79 12.82 -2.45
C ILE A 353 4.44 13.04 -3.15
N SER A 354 4.40 13.95 -4.12
CA SER A 354 3.31 14.08 -5.07
C SER A 354 3.76 13.43 -6.39
N ASN A 355 3.12 12.31 -6.74
CA ASN A 355 3.26 11.66 -8.04
C ASN A 355 2.08 12.03 -8.97
N THR A 356 1.42 13.16 -8.71
CA THR A 356 0.32 13.69 -9.54
C THR A 356 0.84 14.14 -10.91
N VAL A 357 -0.03 14.12 -11.93
CA VAL A 357 0.33 14.63 -13.27
C VAL A 357 0.50 16.15 -13.25
N ALA A 358 -0.28 16.88 -12.44
CA ALA A 358 -0.26 18.35 -12.41
C ALA A 358 0.96 18.94 -11.67
N ASN A 359 1.39 18.30 -10.57
CA ASN A 359 2.52 18.75 -9.77
C ASN A 359 3.36 17.56 -9.26
N PRO A 360 4.17 16.91 -10.12
CA PRO A 360 5.18 15.95 -9.68
C PRO A 360 6.18 16.66 -8.77
N GLY A 361 6.46 16.13 -7.58
CA GLY A 361 7.32 16.80 -6.60
C GLY A 361 7.57 15.95 -5.36
N LYS A 362 8.66 16.22 -4.64
CA LYS A 362 9.00 15.54 -3.38
C LYS A 362 9.96 16.39 -2.55
N GLY A 363 10.01 16.13 -1.25
CA GLY A 363 10.99 16.78 -0.38
C GLY A 363 10.66 16.66 1.10
N LYS A 364 11.59 17.15 1.94
CA LYS A 364 11.33 17.35 3.36
C LYS A 364 10.23 18.40 3.51
N ILE A 365 9.31 18.15 4.43
CA ILE A 365 8.22 19.08 4.74
C ILE A 365 8.10 19.23 6.26
N ILE A 366 7.97 20.47 6.73
CA ILE A 366 7.69 20.76 8.13
C ILE A 366 6.42 21.61 8.19
N TYR A 367 5.42 21.16 8.95
CA TYR A 367 4.18 21.90 9.15
C TYR A 367 4.13 22.49 10.56
N ARG A 368 3.63 23.72 10.73
CA ARG A 368 3.68 24.45 12.02
C ARG A 368 2.31 25.00 12.43
N PHE A 369 1.78 24.55 13.57
CA PHE A 369 0.52 25.05 14.13
C PHE A 369 0.70 25.72 15.50
N MET A 370 0.42 27.02 15.58
CA MET A 370 0.49 27.82 16.82
C MET A 370 -0.71 27.51 17.75
N LEU A 371 -0.45 27.11 18.99
CA LEU A 371 -1.50 26.65 19.92
C LEU A 371 -2.37 27.79 20.47
N GLY A 372 -3.64 27.46 20.68
CA GLY A 372 -4.65 28.29 21.36
C GLY A 372 -6.01 27.59 21.29
N LYS A 373 -7.08 28.32 21.59
CA LYS A 373 -8.47 27.80 21.59
C LYS A 373 -9.14 27.86 20.21
N ASP A 374 -8.57 28.55 19.25
CA ASP A 374 -9.00 28.58 17.85
C ASP A 374 -7.88 28.24 16.86
N THR A 375 -8.26 28.15 15.58
CA THR A 375 -7.38 27.88 14.42
C THR A 375 -7.05 29.13 13.61
N GLU A 376 -7.25 30.33 14.15
CA GLU A 376 -7.17 31.59 13.40
C GLU A 376 -6.32 32.66 14.08
N ARG A 377 -6.58 33.04 15.34
CA ARG A 377 -5.98 34.23 15.98
C ARG A 377 -5.69 34.14 17.48
N ASP A 378 -6.21 33.13 18.19
CA ASP A 378 -5.93 32.97 19.63
C ASP A 378 -4.60 32.24 19.87
N TYR A 379 -3.67 32.85 20.60
CA TYR A 379 -2.39 32.25 21.00
C TYR A 379 -2.35 31.93 22.51
N ASN A 380 -3.51 31.83 23.17
CA ASN A 380 -3.63 31.52 24.59
C ASN A 380 -3.74 30.01 24.85
N ALA A 381 -2.60 29.37 25.11
CA ALA A 381 -2.53 27.98 25.53
C ALA A 381 -2.74 27.89 27.08
N GLU A 382 -3.99 28.09 27.54
CA GLU A 382 -4.40 28.07 28.96
C GLU A 382 -4.12 26.72 29.65
N ARG A 383 -3.84 26.74 30.98
CA ARG A 383 -3.59 25.58 31.86
C ARG A 383 -4.76 24.61 32.03
N ASN A 384 -4.43 23.34 32.29
CA ASN A 384 -5.38 22.24 32.53
C ASN A 384 -6.38 22.03 31.36
N PHE A 385 -5.88 22.11 30.13
CA PHE A 385 -6.61 21.80 28.90
C PHE A 385 -5.96 20.62 28.14
N HIS A 386 -6.79 19.92 27.36
CA HIS A 386 -6.38 18.86 26.43
C HIS A 386 -6.64 19.35 25.00
N TYR A 387 -5.58 19.84 24.36
CA TYR A 387 -5.63 20.28 22.97
C TYR A 387 -5.64 19.04 22.05
N LYS A 388 -6.58 19.02 21.11
CA LYS A 388 -6.84 17.87 20.22
C LYS A 388 -6.59 18.31 18.78
N LEU A 389 -5.31 18.33 18.39
CA LEU A 389 -4.87 18.81 17.07
C LEU A 389 -5.03 17.70 16.03
N THR A 390 -5.99 17.86 15.11
CA THR A 390 -6.04 17.05 13.89
C THR A 390 -5.36 17.81 12.77
N LEU A 391 -4.23 17.30 12.30
CA LEU A 391 -3.64 17.70 11.03
C LEU A 391 -4.56 17.22 9.90
N ARG A 392 -5.07 18.14 9.07
CA ARG A 392 -5.83 17.77 7.86
C ARG A 392 -4.98 18.11 6.65
N PHE A 393 -4.48 17.09 5.98
CA PHE A 393 -3.76 17.26 4.74
C PHE A 393 -4.75 17.41 3.58
N ARG A 394 -4.47 18.36 2.68
CA ARG A 394 -5.28 18.66 1.51
C ARG A 394 -4.41 18.65 0.26
N GLY A 395 -5.03 18.49 -0.90
CA GLY A 395 -4.39 18.71 -2.19
C GLY A 395 -3.13 17.88 -2.39
N HIS A 396 -2.02 18.56 -2.66
CA HIS A 396 -0.67 17.99 -2.83
C HIS A 396 0.10 17.81 -1.51
N ALA A 397 -0.50 18.21 -0.37
CA ALA A 397 0.07 18.28 0.97
C ALA A 397 1.19 19.32 1.20
N ASN A 398 1.79 19.88 0.15
CA ASN A 398 2.71 21.02 0.22
C ASN A 398 2.05 22.37 -0.10
N ASP A 399 0.72 22.41 -0.20
CA ASP A 399 -0.07 23.64 -0.38
C ASP A 399 -0.11 24.48 0.92
N VAL A 400 -0.09 25.81 0.83
CA VAL A 400 0.24 26.75 1.93
C VAL A 400 -0.87 26.95 3.00
N ASP A 401 -1.60 25.89 3.35
CA ASP A 401 -2.81 25.94 4.17
C ASP A 401 -2.62 26.56 5.59
N TRP A 402 -1.55 26.22 6.31
CA TRP A 402 -1.29 26.64 7.70
C TRP A 402 0.19 26.49 8.10
N HIS A 403 1.06 27.28 7.47
CA HIS A 403 2.51 27.35 7.74
C HIS A 403 3.27 26.05 7.48
N ILE A 404 3.56 25.85 6.20
CA ILE A 404 4.45 24.81 5.68
C ILE A 404 5.81 25.43 5.34
N GLU A 405 6.87 24.82 5.87
CA GLU A 405 8.24 25.01 5.44
C GLU A 405 8.58 23.88 4.45
N TYR A 406 8.63 24.24 3.17
CA TYR A 406 8.97 23.39 2.03
C TYR A 406 9.73 24.24 1.01
N ASP A 407 10.79 23.68 0.44
CA ASP A 407 11.56 24.26 -0.67
C ASP A 407 11.90 23.14 -1.67
N GLU A 408 12.07 23.51 -2.94
CA GLU A 408 12.28 22.58 -4.05
C GLU A 408 13.42 23.06 -4.96
N ASP A 409 14.58 22.40 -4.84
CA ASP A 409 15.78 22.69 -5.64
C ASP A 409 15.51 22.68 -7.15
N GLU A 410 16.29 23.42 -7.93
CA GLU A 410 16.31 23.25 -9.40
C GLU A 410 16.79 21.84 -9.76
N GLY A 411 15.98 21.10 -10.54
CA GLY A 411 16.16 19.67 -10.67
C GLY A 411 15.13 18.94 -11.52
N ILE A 412 15.27 17.62 -11.56
CA ILE A 412 14.33 16.69 -12.17
C ILE A 412 13.54 15.98 -11.06
N TYR A 413 12.21 16.00 -11.17
CA TYR A 413 11.27 15.42 -10.21
C TYR A 413 10.33 14.45 -10.91
N ALA A 414 10.62 13.15 -10.75
CA ALA A 414 9.74 12.07 -11.19
C ALA A 414 9.39 11.12 -10.04
N PRO A 415 8.25 10.39 -10.14
CA PRO A 415 7.97 9.21 -9.35
C PRO A 415 9.14 8.22 -9.45
N ASN A 416 9.73 7.89 -8.30
CA ASN A 416 10.87 6.97 -8.22
C ASN A 416 10.71 6.10 -6.94
N PRO A 417 10.35 4.82 -7.06
CA PRO A 417 10.10 4.08 -8.30
C PRO A 417 8.77 4.45 -9.00
N TYR A 418 8.62 4.02 -10.25
CA TYR A 418 7.33 4.00 -10.97
C TYR A 418 7.01 2.60 -11.51
N TYR A 419 5.77 2.38 -11.97
CA TYR A 419 5.23 1.03 -12.21
C TYR A 419 4.66 0.85 -13.61
N ILE A 420 5.12 -0.20 -14.30
CA ILE A 420 4.58 -0.62 -15.60
C ILE A 420 3.95 -2.02 -15.52
N SER A 421 2.94 -2.25 -16.36
CA SER A 421 2.16 -3.49 -16.45
C SER A 421 3.03 -4.76 -16.54
N TYR A 422 2.58 -5.85 -15.92
CA TYR A 422 3.21 -7.16 -16.07
C TYR A 422 2.98 -7.79 -17.46
N LEU A 423 2.05 -7.24 -18.24
CA LEU A 423 1.70 -7.66 -19.58
C LEU A 423 2.60 -6.99 -20.63
N TYR A 424 2.87 -7.72 -21.70
CA TYR A 424 3.44 -7.21 -22.95
C TYR A 424 2.57 -6.13 -23.61
N ASP A 425 3.15 -5.31 -24.49
CA ASP A 425 2.49 -4.28 -25.29
C ASP A 425 1.45 -3.43 -24.52
N HIS A 426 1.88 -2.87 -23.38
CA HIS A 426 1.11 -1.90 -22.61
C HIS A 426 1.93 -0.63 -22.36
N GLU A 427 1.23 0.50 -22.43
CA GLU A 427 1.75 1.85 -22.31
C GLU A 427 1.51 2.41 -20.89
N MET A 428 2.51 3.09 -20.34
CA MET A 428 2.36 3.99 -19.19
C MET A 428 2.86 5.39 -19.54
N MET A 429 2.23 6.40 -18.93
CA MET A 429 2.76 7.76 -18.91
C MET A 429 3.44 8.01 -17.56
N LEU A 430 4.73 8.33 -17.57
CA LEU A 430 5.46 8.83 -16.42
C LEU A 430 5.30 10.35 -16.35
N PRO A 431 4.67 10.90 -15.30
CA PRO A 431 4.68 12.33 -15.07
C PRO A 431 6.04 12.76 -14.50
N LEU A 432 6.56 13.88 -15.01
CA LEU A 432 7.87 14.45 -14.72
C LEU A 432 7.71 15.95 -14.53
N LYS A 433 8.36 16.56 -13.54
CA LYS A 433 8.55 18.01 -13.44
C LYS A 433 10.03 18.34 -13.56
N ILE A 434 10.33 19.38 -14.32
CA ILE A 434 11.63 20.03 -14.38
C ILE A 434 11.46 21.37 -13.69
N LYS A 435 12.25 21.64 -12.66
CA LYS A 435 12.30 22.91 -11.92
C LYS A 435 13.58 23.65 -12.32
N GLY A 436 13.46 24.92 -12.66
CA GLY A 436 14.47 25.68 -13.40
C GLY A 436 14.13 25.74 -14.90
N THR A 437 14.79 26.63 -15.66
CA THR A 437 14.49 26.84 -17.09
C THR A 437 15.25 25.84 -17.98
N PRO A 438 14.58 24.92 -18.70
CA PRO A 438 15.26 23.97 -19.58
C PRO A 438 15.76 24.61 -20.88
N VAL A 439 16.92 24.14 -21.34
CA VAL A 439 17.60 24.60 -22.56
C VAL A 439 17.77 23.42 -23.52
N GLY A 440 17.00 23.42 -24.60
CA GLY A 440 17.01 22.34 -25.60
C GLY A 440 16.05 21.20 -25.23
N LYS A 441 16.50 19.95 -25.43
CA LYS A 441 15.68 18.75 -25.24
C LYS A 441 15.96 18.04 -23.91
N LEU A 442 14.96 17.34 -23.40
CA LEU A 442 15.13 16.28 -22.41
C LEU A 442 15.54 14.99 -23.12
N LYS A 443 16.56 14.29 -22.61
CA LYS A 443 16.95 12.95 -23.09
C LYS A 443 16.51 11.90 -22.07
N ALA A 444 16.09 10.73 -22.56
CA ALA A 444 15.89 9.54 -21.75
C ALA A 444 16.71 8.37 -22.32
N GLU A 445 17.41 7.64 -21.46
CA GLU A 445 18.21 6.47 -21.83
C GLU A 445 17.94 5.31 -20.85
N ILE A 446 17.57 4.14 -21.36
CA ILE A 446 17.38 2.93 -20.55
C ILE A 446 18.75 2.27 -20.31
N VAL A 447 19.40 2.68 -19.22
CA VAL A 447 20.75 2.22 -18.83
C VAL A 447 20.76 0.83 -18.17
N GLU A 448 19.64 0.40 -17.58
CA GLU A 448 19.45 -0.95 -17.04
C GLU A 448 18.05 -1.45 -17.43
N ASN A 449 17.91 -2.70 -17.86
CA ASN A 449 16.61 -3.31 -18.22
C ASN A 449 16.72 -4.82 -18.01
N ASN A 450 16.42 -5.29 -16.80
CA ASN A 450 16.67 -6.69 -16.43
C ASN A 450 15.62 -7.62 -17.04
N TRP A 451 16.08 -8.68 -17.73
CA TRP A 451 15.25 -9.84 -18.05
C TRP A 451 14.95 -10.70 -16.81
N ARG A 452 15.90 -10.74 -15.87
CA ARG A 452 15.96 -11.55 -14.64
C ARG A 452 15.07 -10.98 -13.52
N PRO A 453 14.73 -11.74 -12.48
CA PRO A 453 13.91 -11.22 -11.38
C PRO A 453 14.69 -10.18 -10.57
N HIS A 454 13.98 -9.17 -10.08
CA HIS A 454 14.51 -8.20 -9.12
C HIS A 454 14.42 -8.77 -7.70
N GLU A 455 15.52 -8.67 -6.94
CA GLU A 455 15.62 -9.06 -5.52
C GLU A 455 15.12 -10.49 -5.19
N ALA A 456 15.31 -11.42 -6.12
CA ALA A 456 15.09 -12.83 -5.84
C ALA A 456 16.14 -13.37 -4.86
N GLY A 457 15.68 -13.90 -3.72
CA GLY A 457 16.54 -14.48 -2.70
C GLY A 457 17.20 -15.79 -3.10
N SER A 458 17.78 -16.49 -2.13
CA SER A 458 18.44 -17.79 -2.35
C SER A 458 17.45 -18.94 -2.54
N GLU A 459 16.17 -18.76 -2.19
CA GLU A 459 15.09 -19.74 -2.37
C GLU A 459 14.67 -19.93 -3.83
N PHE A 460 14.97 -18.96 -4.72
CA PHE A 460 14.59 -19.04 -6.13
C PHE A 460 15.74 -19.48 -7.03
N GLU A 461 15.57 -20.63 -7.67
CA GLU A 461 16.46 -21.15 -8.70
C GLU A 461 16.18 -20.45 -10.05
N TYR A 462 17.17 -19.69 -10.52
CA TYR A 462 17.18 -19.06 -11.85
C TYR A 462 18.63 -18.96 -12.35
N TYR A 463 18.83 -18.67 -13.63
CA TYR A 463 20.17 -18.58 -14.19
C TYR A 463 20.95 -17.37 -13.64
N ARG A 464 22.07 -17.63 -12.95
CA ARG A 464 22.94 -16.59 -12.35
C ARG A 464 24.31 -16.46 -13.06
N GLY A 465 24.53 -17.16 -14.18
CA GLY A 465 25.76 -17.10 -14.98
C GLY A 465 25.81 -15.90 -15.93
N GLU A 466 26.88 -15.81 -16.73
CA GLU A 466 26.97 -14.82 -17.81
C GLU A 466 25.97 -15.13 -18.92
N VAL A 467 25.28 -14.11 -19.43
CA VAL A 467 24.35 -14.21 -20.56
C VAL A 467 24.99 -13.61 -21.81
N TYR A 468 24.67 -14.18 -22.97
CA TYR A 468 25.21 -13.82 -24.28
C TYR A 468 24.08 -13.66 -25.30
N THR A 469 24.22 -12.69 -26.21
CA THR A 469 23.18 -12.32 -27.19
C THR A 469 23.58 -12.64 -28.63
N VAL A 470 24.88 -12.65 -28.95
CA VAL A 470 25.44 -13.00 -30.27
C VAL A 470 26.63 -13.94 -30.07
N SER A 471 26.80 -14.96 -30.93
CA SER A 471 28.06 -15.72 -31.03
C SER A 471 28.30 -16.35 -32.40
N GLY A 472 29.45 -17.01 -32.56
CA GLY A 472 29.82 -17.70 -33.79
C GLY A 472 30.39 -16.80 -34.88
N ASN A 473 30.13 -17.16 -36.13
CA ASN A 473 30.29 -16.26 -37.28
C ASN A 473 28.91 -15.73 -37.68
N PRO A 474 28.56 -14.46 -37.38
CA PRO A 474 27.27 -13.87 -37.74
C PRO A 474 26.94 -13.96 -39.24
N GLY A 475 27.95 -13.87 -40.11
CA GLY A 475 27.79 -13.98 -41.56
C GLY A 475 27.57 -15.41 -42.09
N ALA A 476 27.43 -16.43 -41.23
CA ALA A 476 27.18 -17.80 -41.64
C ALA A 476 25.67 -18.08 -41.81
N GLY A 477 25.25 -18.36 -43.05
CA GLY A 477 23.84 -18.60 -43.41
C GLY A 477 23.27 -19.97 -42.99
N SER A 478 23.64 -20.53 -41.83
CA SER A 478 23.12 -21.82 -41.36
C SER A 478 22.95 -21.88 -39.83
N TYR A 479 22.05 -22.75 -39.35
CA TYR A 479 21.73 -22.89 -37.93
C TYR A 479 22.89 -23.45 -37.07
N ALA A 480 23.96 -23.97 -37.68
CA ALA A 480 24.95 -24.85 -37.05
C ALA A 480 26.21 -24.15 -36.50
N THR A 481 26.19 -22.83 -36.31
CA THR A 481 27.41 -22.03 -36.01
C THR A 481 27.38 -21.29 -34.68
N SER A 482 26.57 -21.73 -33.69
CA SER A 482 26.67 -21.22 -32.32
C SER A 482 28.01 -21.61 -31.68
N ASP A 483 28.74 -20.64 -31.13
CA ASP A 483 30.06 -20.84 -30.52
C ASP A 483 30.05 -20.27 -29.09
N PRO A 484 29.73 -21.06 -28.05
CA PRO A 484 29.65 -20.59 -26.66
C PRO A 484 30.95 -20.00 -26.13
N ASP A 485 32.09 -20.48 -26.61
CA ASP A 485 33.43 -20.04 -26.19
C ASP A 485 33.88 -18.76 -26.94
N ARG A 486 33.20 -18.39 -28.03
CA ARG A 486 33.46 -17.18 -28.83
C ARG A 486 32.22 -16.29 -28.95
N PRO A 487 31.67 -15.79 -27.83
CA PRO A 487 30.59 -14.82 -27.84
C PRO A 487 31.03 -13.53 -28.52
N GLN A 488 30.11 -12.88 -29.24
CA GLN A 488 30.32 -11.60 -29.90
C GLN A 488 29.66 -10.44 -29.15
N ILE A 489 28.54 -10.67 -28.46
CA ILE A 489 27.85 -9.65 -27.64
C ILE A 489 27.38 -10.30 -26.33
N LYS A 490 27.72 -9.70 -25.18
CA LYS A 490 27.27 -10.11 -23.83
C LYS A 490 25.78 -9.78 -23.62
N ASP A 491 25.30 -9.89 -22.39
CA ASP A 491 23.98 -9.41 -21.98
C ASP A 491 23.90 -7.88 -21.98
N GLY A 492 22.68 -7.35 -21.94
CA GLY A 492 22.41 -5.91 -21.89
C GLY A 492 20.91 -5.59 -21.94
N PRO A 493 20.55 -4.30 -21.94
CA PRO A 493 19.16 -3.87 -21.75
C PRO A 493 18.21 -4.29 -22.89
N TRP A 494 18.75 -4.73 -24.02
CA TRP A 494 18.02 -5.32 -25.15
C TRP A 494 17.34 -6.66 -24.86
N ASN A 495 17.69 -7.36 -23.77
CA ASN A 495 16.98 -8.57 -23.33
C ASN A 495 15.83 -8.27 -22.33
N GLY A 496 15.75 -7.03 -21.83
CA GLY A 496 14.75 -6.59 -20.85
C GLY A 496 13.39 -6.19 -21.44
N PHE A 497 12.50 -5.74 -20.54
CA PHE A 497 11.06 -5.58 -20.79
C PHE A 497 10.64 -4.19 -21.28
N LEU A 498 11.36 -3.14 -20.85
CA LEU A 498 10.97 -1.74 -21.07
C LEU A 498 11.42 -1.23 -22.45
N SER A 499 10.70 -0.26 -23.01
CA SER A 499 11.14 0.58 -24.13
C SER A 499 10.62 2.02 -24.03
N LEU A 500 11.35 2.97 -24.62
CA LEU A 500 10.96 4.38 -24.82
C LEU A 500 10.15 4.61 -26.11
N VAL A 501 9.94 3.55 -26.91
CA VAL A 501 9.41 3.59 -28.27
C VAL A 501 8.35 2.50 -28.43
N LYS A 502 7.17 2.86 -28.93
CA LYS A 502 6.01 1.96 -29.05
C LYS A 502 6.34 0.64 -29.77
N THR A 503 5.88 -0.48 -29.19
CA THR A 503 5.93 -1.78 -29.85
C THR A 503 4.69 -1.90 -30.74
N HIS A 504 4.84 -2.50 -31.92
CA HIS A 504 3.76 -2.58 -32.93
C HIS A 504 3.45 -4.03 -33.36
N ILE A 505 4.09 -5.03 -32.74
CA ILE A 505 4.03 -6.45 -33.09
C ILE A 505 4.17 -7.37 -31.86
N ASN A 506 3.37 -8.44 -31.81
CA ASN A 506 3.35 -9.40 -30.70
C ASN A 506 4.58 -10.33 -30.65
N TRP A 507 5.26 -10.51 -31.78
CA TRP A 507 6.49 -11.28 -31.93
C TRP A 507 7.56 -10.39 -32.58
N ILE A 508 8.80 -10.43 -32.07
CA ILE A 508 9.99 -9.90 -32.77
C ILE A 508 10.98 -11.03 -33.00
N GLY A 509 11.57 -11.15 -34.20
CA GLY A 509 12.63 -12.15 -34.43
C GLY A 509 12.17 -13.62 -34.36
N ARG A 510 10.90 -13.91 -34.65
CA ARG A 510 10.33 -15.28 -34.64
C ARG A 510 11.14 -16.23 -35.53
N SER A 511 11.41 -17.44 -35.01
CA SER A 511 12.17 -18.52 -35.66
C SER A 511 13.60 -18.17 -36.09
N LYS A 512 14.18 -17.10 -35.55
CA LYS A 512 15.61 -16.77 -35.70
C LYS A 512 16.43 -17.54 -34.65
N PRO A 513 17.69 -17.92 -34.94
CA PRO A 513 18.53 -18.62 -33.97
C PRO A 513 18.74 -17.80 -32.69
N TYR A 514 18.75 -18.45 -31.52
CA TYR A 514 18.96 -17.78 -30.22
C TYR A 514 20.31 -17.02 -30.13
N TRP A 515 21.31 -17.46 -30.91
CA TRP A 515 22.65 -16.86 -30.99
C TRP A 515 22.79 -15.74 -32.05
N SER A 516 21.71 -15.40 -32.78
CA SER A 516 21.77 -14.51 -33.95
C SER A 516 21.89 -13.01 -33.64
N GLY A 517 21.59 -12.60 -32.41
CA GLY A 517 21.60 -11.19 -32.00
C GLY A 517 20.29 -10.42 -32.11
N TYR A 518 19.18 -11.05 -32.53
CA TYR A 518 17.98 -10.32 -32.95
C TYR A 518 17.53 -9.21 -31.97
N ASN A 519 17.47 -9.54 -30.67
CA ASN A 519 17.10 -8.61 -29.61
C ASN A 519 17.97 -7.33 -29.58
N TYR A 520 19.29 -7.48 -29.77
CA TYR A 520 20.26 -6.39 -29.77
C TYR A 520 20.06 -5.46 -30.98
N PHE A 521 19.92 -6.03 -32.18
CA PHE A 521 19.69 -5.24 -33.39
C PHE A 521 18.32 -4.55 -33.37
N TYR A 522 17.26 -5.25 -32.93
CA TYR A 522 15.93 -4.65 -32.78
C TYR A 522 15.91 -3.51 -31.74
N TRP A 523 16.73 -3.62 -30.69
CA TRP A 523 16.89 -2.58 -29.67
C TRP A 523 17.62 -1.36 -30.19
N LYS A 524 18.69 -1.55 -30.98
CA LYS A 524 19.49 -0.45 -31.53
C LYS A 524 18.84 0.23 -32.74
N GLN A 525 18.21 -0.53 -33.63
CA GLN A 525 17.62 -0.13 -34.92
C GLN A 525 18.56 0.54 -35.94
N ARG A 526 19.31 1.57 -35.53
CA ARG A 526 20.23 2.33 -36.37
C ARG A 526 21.50 1.52 -36.69
N PRO A 527 21.89 1.33 -37.97
CA PRO A 527 23.07 0.54 -38.31
C PRO A 527 24.37 1.04 -37.68
N GLU A 528 24.54 2.36 -37.55
CA GLU A 528 25.69 3.00 -36.89
C GLU A 528 25.80 2.68 -35.39
N ASP A 529 24.68 2.33 -34.74
CA ASP A 529 24.62 1.91 -33.34
C ASP A 529 24.98 0.44 -33.11
N PHE A 530 25.03 -0.39 -34.16
CA PHE A 530 25.31 -1.83 -34.06
C PHE A 530 26.76 -2.13 -33.69
N GLY A 531 27.67 -1.18 -33.94
CA GLY A 531 29.04 -1.22 -33.46
C GLY A 531 29.82 -2.48 -33.85
N LYS A 532 30.64 -2.97 -32.91
CA LYS A 532 31.54 -4.10 -33.11
C LYS A 532 31.39 -5.15 -32.03
N GLY A 533 31.47 -6.41 -32.43
CA GLY A 533 31.48 -7.56 -31.51
C GLY A 533 32.82 -7.70 -30.77
N LEU A 534 32.83 -8.55 -29.74
CA LEU A 534 34.02 -9.02 -29.03
C LEU A 534 34.99 -9.70 -30.00
N GLY A 535 36.13 -9.05 -30.26
CA GLY A 535 37.06 -9.43 -31.34
C GLY A 535 37.11 -8.43 -32.49
N GLY A 536 36.31 -7.36 -32.47
CA GLY A 536 36.40 -6.21 -33.39
C GLY A 536 35.66 -6.38 -34.71
N MET A 537 34.88 -7.45 -34.89
CA MET A 537 34.04 -7.66 -36.07
C MET A 537 32.95 -6.58 -36.17
N ASP A 538 32.82 -5.97 -37.34
CA ASP A 538 31.72 -5.04 -37.67
C ASP A 538 30.40 -5.82 -37.85
N LEU A 539 29.34 -5.38 -37.16
CA LEU A 539 28.03 -6.02 -37.16
C LEU A 539 26.99 -5.31 -38.06
N THR A 540 27.36 -4.19 -38.69
CA THR A 540 26.46 -3.29 -39.44
C THR A 540 25.64 -4.03 -40.50
N SER A 541 26.30 -4.74 -41.42
CA SER A 541 25.65 -5.48 -42.52
C SER A 541 24.82 -6.67 -42.04
N HIS A 542 25.26 -7.34 -40.97
CA HIS A 542 24.55 -8.47 -40.38
C HIS A 542 23.23 -8.03 -39.75
N GLY A 543 23.28 -7.06 -38.84
CA GLY A 543 22.09 -6.52 -38.17
C GLY A 543 21.07 -5.96 -39.16
N THR A 544 21.54 -5.23 -40.18
CA THR A 544 20.70 -4.65 -41.24
C THR A 544 19.98 -5.75 -42.02
N THR A 545 20.70 -6.80 -42.44
CA THR A 545 20.11 -7.96 -43.14
C THR A 545 19.10 -8.70 -42.25
N LEU A 546 19.43 -8.86 -40.96
CA LEU A 546 18.61 -9.59 -40.01
C LEU A 546 17.27 -8.88 -39.75
N LEU A 547 17.27 -7.56 -39.53
CA LEU A 547 16.04 -6.77 -39.35
C LEU A 547 15.21 -6.70 -40.64
N ASN A 548 15.84 -6.41 -41.77
CA ASN A 548 15.16 -6.32 -43.07
C ASN A 548 14.48 -7.65 -43.45
N SER A 549 15.04 -8.80 -43.03
CA SER A 549 14.45 -10.12 -43.27
C SER A 549 13.12 -10.41 -42.56
N LEU A 550 12.64 -9.50 -41.71
CA LEU A 550 11.29 -9.52 -41.10
C LEU A 550 10.57 -8.16 -41.22
N SER A 551 11.12 -7.20 -41.97
CA SER A 551 10.63 -5.79 -42.04
C SER A 551 10.61 -5.05 -40.69
N GLU A 552 11.46 -5.43 -39.73
CA GLU A 552 11.52 -4.82 -38.38
C GLU A 552 12.64 -3.76 -38.22
N GLY A 553 13.17 -3.23 -39.32
CA GLY A 553 14.29 -2.27 -39.35
C GLY A 553 13.88 -0.86 -39.80
N GLY A 554 14.62 0.15 -39.35
CA GLY A 554 14.42 1.56 -39.72
C GLY A 554 13.56 2.38 -38.76
N PHE A 555 13.26 1.85 -37.57
CA PHE A 555 12.52 2.54 -36.51
C PHE A 555 13.48 3.25 -35.53
N SER A 556 12.96 3.97 -34.52
CA SER A 556 13.81 4.59 -33.49
C SER A 556 14.42 3.57 -32.51
N PRO A 557 15.61 3.86 -31.93
CA PRO A 557 16.24 3.02 -30.91
C PRO A 557 15.34 2.82 -29.68
N ARG A 558 15.16 1.57 -29.27
CA ARG A 558 14.21 1.19 -28.20
C ARG A 558 14.64 1.62 -26.79
N GLY A 559 15.92 2.00 -26.64
CA GLY A 559 16.54 2.39 -25.38
C GLY A 559 16.98 3.84 -25.27
N TYR A 560 16.76 4.70 -26.28
CA TYR A 560 17.12 6.13 -26.24
C TYR A 560 16.08 6.97 -26.97
N ARG A 561 15.60 8.05 -26.36
CA ARG A 561 14.68 9.00 -27.00
C ARG A 561 14.95 10.43 -26.50
N GLU A 562 14.68 11.41 -27.34
CA GLU A 562 14.78 12.84 -27.01
C GLU A 562 13.43 13.51 -27.17
N TYR A 563 13.07 14.36 -26.21
CA TYR A 563 11.79 15.04 -26.13
C TYR A 563 12.01 16.55 -26.25
N ASP A 564 11.30 17.19 -27.18
CA ASP A 564 11.32 18.63 -27.40
C ASP A 564 10.44 19.32 -26.35
N LEU A 565 11.00 20.31 -25.66
CA LEU A 565 10.33 21.08 -24.61
C LEU A 565 9.95 22.50 -25.05
N SER A 566 10.11 22.82 -26.34
CA SER A 566 9.94 24.18 -26.86
C SER A 566 8.49 24.67 -26.89
N GLN A 567 7.51 23.78 -26.91
CA GLN A 567 6.08 24.11 -26.97
C GLN A 567 5.28 23.36 -25.91
N SER A 568 4.17 23.96 -25.48
CA SER A 568 3.22 23.39 -24.50
C SER A 568 2.05 22.74 -25.24
N GLY A 569 1.70 21.50 -24.89
CA GLY A 569 0.66 20.70 -25.54
C GLY A 569 1.05 19.23 -25.72
N THR A 570 0.20 18.46 -26.40
CA THR A 570 0.56 17.12 -26.89
C THR A 570 1.45 17.26 -28.12
N VAL A 571 2.59 16.59 -28.12
CA VAL A 571 3.46 16.43 -29.30
C VAL A 571 3.15 15.06 -29.92
N PRO A 572 2.47 15.02 -31.08
CA PRO A 572 2.09 13.76 -31.71
C PRO A 572 3.28 13.09 -32.39
N ASP A 573 3.44 11.79 -32.18
CA ASP A 573 4.50 10.97 -32.75
C ASP A 573 3.95 9.56 -33.01
N ALA A 574 3.41 9.35 -34.21
CA ALA A 574 2.78 8.09 -34.58
C ALA A 574 3.76 6.90 -34.72
N VAL A 575 5.09 7.14 -34.68
CA VAL A 575 6.11 6.10 -34.83
C VAL A 575 6.57 5.61 -33.45
N ASP A 576 6.93 6.55 -32.58
CA ASP A 576 7.53 6.24 -31.27
C ASP A 576 6.53 6.39 -30.11
N GLY A 577 5.45 7.15 -30.31
CA GLY A 577 4.35 7.38 -29.38
C GLY A 577 4.32 8.79 -28.80
N ASP A 578 3.14 9.40 -28.78
CA ASP A 578 2.88 10.77 -28.31
C ASP A 578 3.42 11.05 -26.89
N TYR A 579 3.79 12.30 -26.63
CA TYR A 579 4.12 12.79 -25.29
C TYR A 579 3.48 14.16 -25.06
N ILE A 580 3.37 14.58 -23.79
CA ILE A 580 2.71 15.84 -23.41
C ILE A 580 3.70 16.73 -22.67
N VAL A 581 3.79 18.00 -23.04
CA VAL A 581 4.57 19.04 -22.36
C VAL A 581 3.61 20.08 -21.80
N THR A 582 3.89 20.62 -20.62
CA THR A 582 3.11 21.70 -19.99
C THR A 582 4.07 22.66 -19.31
N ARG A 583 4.19 23.87 -19.85
CA ARG A 583 5.12 24.90 -19.37
C ARG A 583 4.43 25.90 -18.45
N ASN A 584 5.08 26.23 -17.34
CA ASN A 584 4.77 27.37 -16.49
C ASN A 584 6.05 28.20 -16.35
N ASP A 585 6.31 29.04 -17.36
CA ASP A 585 7.53 29.86 -17.46
C ASP A 585 7.62 30.92 -16.35
N ALA A 586 6.50 31.29 -15.71
CA ALA A 586 6.46 32.25 -14.61
C ALA A 586 7.03 31.67 -13.29
N GLU A 587 6.87 30.37 -13.06
CA GLU A 587 7.40 29.66 -11.89
C GLU A 587 8.71 28.90 -12.18
N GLY A 588 9.22 29.00 -13.42
CA GLY A 588 10.37 28.24 -13.88
C GLY A 588 10.12 26.74 -13.81
N GLN A 589 8.96 26.27 -14.30
CA GLN A 589 8.58 24.87 -14.30
C GLN A 589 8.21 24.36 -15.70
N THR A 590 8.58 23.11 -15.99
CA THR A 590 8.07 22.37 -17.16
C THR A 590 7.70 20.96 -16.73
N VAL A 591 6.41 20.64 -16.82
CA VAL A 591 5.88 19.29 -16.61
C VAL A 591 5.89 18.54 -17.95
N VAL A 592 6.25 17.27 -17.93
CA VAL A 592 6.27 16.37 -19.09
C VAL A 592 5.62 15.05 -18.72
N GLN A 593 4.82 14.47 -19.62
CA GLN A 593 4.32 13.09 -19.50
C GLN A 593 5.03 12.26 -20.56
N LEU A 594 5.94 11.38 -20.11
CA LEU A 594 6.78 10.55 -20.97
C LEU A 594 6.15 9.17 -21.20
N PRO A 595 5.97 8.72 -22.46
CA PRO A 595 5.48 7.39 -22.76
C PRO A 595 6.58 6.33 -22.53
N PHE A 596 6.18 5.23 -21.92
CA PHE A 596 6.99 4.02 -21.77
C PHE A 596 6.16 2.79 -22.09
N TYR A 597 6.80 1.80 -22.73
CA TYR A 597 6.13 0.61 -23.25
C TYR A 597 6.74 -0.66 -22.69
N THR A 598 5.92 -1.66 -22.41
CA THR A 598 6.39 -3.06 -22.37
C THR A 598 6.55 -3.58 -23.80
N ARG A 599 7.58 -4.40 -24.01
CA ARG A 599 7.91 -4.98 -25.32
C ARG A 599 7.00 -6.17 -25.68
N ALA A 600 7.25 -6.76 -26.84
CA ALA A 600 6.47 -7.83 -27.47
C ALA A 600 6.16 -9.05 -26.56
N MET A 601 5.05 -9.74 -26.85
CA MET A 601 4.57 -10.93 -26.12
C MET A 601 5.64 -12.02 -26.03
N GLN A 602 6.33 -12.24 -27.13
CA GLN A 602 7.55 -13.04 -27.19
C GLN A 602 8.56 -12.26 -28.05
N MET A 603 9.83 -12.34 -27.66
CA MET A 603 10.94 -11.86 -28.50
C MET A 603 11.39 -13.05 -29.37
N THR A 604 12.69 -13.27 -29.58
CA THR A 604 13.15 -14.52 -30.21
C THR A 604 12.62 -15.73 -29.43
N ASP A 605 11.70 -16.48 -30.04
CA ASP A 605 11.07 -17.69 -29.48
C ASP A 605 12.11 -18.66 -28.90
N ALA A 606 13.22 -18.84 -29.61
CA ALA A 606 14.34 -19.68 -29.18
C ALA A 606 15.04 -19.20 -27.88
N THR A 607 15.04 -17.91 -27.52
CA THR A 607 15.69 -17.42 -26.27
C THR A 607 14.75 -17.43 -25.07
N GLY A 608 13.43 -17.39 -25.29
CA GLY A 608 12.40 -17.27 -24.25
C GLY A 608 12.28 -15.87 -23.64
N PHE A 609 12.98 -14.85 -24.17
CA PHE A 609 12.85 -13.48 -23.68
C PHE A 609 11.50 -12.87 -24.10
N THR A 610 10.94 -12.00 -23.26
CA THR A 610 9.56 -11.50 -23.42
C THR A 610 9.34 -10.20 -22.63
N GLY A 611 8.47 -9.33 -23.15
CA GLY A 611 7.94 -8.17 -22.43
C GLY A 611 7.02 -8.55 -21.26
N ASN A 612 6.45 -9.75 -21.22
CA ASN A 612 5.69 -10.25 -20.06
C ASN A 612 6.58 -10.54 -18.86
N ASN A 613 6.17 -10.17 -17.65
CA ASN A 613 6.79 -10.70 -16.44
C ASN A 613 6.38 -12.17 -16.26
N ILE A 614 7.33 -13.08 -16.48
CA ILE A 614 7.15 -14.52 -16.33
C ILE A 614 7.13 -14.96 -14.86
N TYR A 615 7.77 -14.22 -13.96
CA TYR A 615 7.98 -14.59 -12.56
C TYR A 615 6.70 -14.36 -11.74
N PHE A 616 6.24 -15.38 -11.01
CA PHE A 616 4.97 -15.31 -10.27
C PHE A 616 5.08 -14.39 -9.04
N ALA A 617 6.22 -14.41 -8.34
CA ALA A 617 6.41 -13.63 -7.12
C ALA A 617 7.31 -12.39 -7.24
N TYR A 618 8.16 -12.29 -8.26
CA TYR A 618 9.16 -11.20 -8.37
C TYR A 618 8.76 -10.11 -9.37
N ARG A 619 9.25 -8.90 -9.13
CA ARG A 619 9.23 -7.79 -10.10
C ARG A 619 10.37 -7.97 -11.11
N ARG A 620 10.38 -7.19 -12.20
CA ARG A 620 11.61 -6.91 -12.97
C ARG A 620 11.94 -5.42 -12.87
N SER A 621 13.22 -5.06 -12.90
CA SER A 621 13.65 -3.65 -12.77
C SER A 621 14.35 -3.14 -14.02
N ALA A 622 14.01 -1.92 -14.38
CA ALA A 622 14.75 -1.10 -15.34
C ALA A 622 15.16 0.21 -14.66
N LYS A 623 16.26 0.82 -15.13
CA LYS A 623 16.67 2.17 -14.74
C LYS A 623 16.75 3.04 -15.97
N VAL A 624 16.21 4.25 -15.86
CA VAL A 624 16.18 5.23 -16.95
C VAL A 624 16.87 6.49 -16.49
N ARG A 625 17.96 6.83 -17.16
CA ARG A 625 18.70 8.07 -16.98
C ARG A 625 17.96 9.17 -17.72
N LEU A 626 17.59 10.22 -16.99
CA LEU A 626 16.95 11.42 -17.53
C LEU A 626 17.97 12.56 -17.48
N GLU A 627 18.19 13.26 -18.60
CA GLU A 627 19.21 14.31 -18.73
C GLU A 627 18.61 15.55 -19.41
N VAL A 628 18.71 16.72 -18.76
CA VAL A 628 18.31 18.01 -19.34
C VAL A 628 19.31 19.10 -18.96
N GLN A 629 19.58 20.04 -19.85
CA GLN A 629 20.38 21.22 -19.53
C GLN A 629 19.47 22.30 -18.94
N LEU A 630 19.82 22.85 -17.78
CA LEU A 630 19.15 24.03 -17.21
C LEU A 630 19.94 25.31 -17.51
N ALA A 631 19.25 26.44 -17.59
CA ALA A 631 19.87 27.75 -17.76
C ALA A 631 20.73 28.11 -16.53
N GLY A 632 21.92 28.65 -16.75
CA GLY A 632 22.88 28.99 -15.67
C GLY A 632 23.67 27.80 -15.09
N HIS A 633 23.22 26.56 -15.28
CA HIS A 633 23.94 25.36 -14.81
C HIS A 633 25.12 25.04 -15.73
N ALA A 634 26.30 24.81 -15.15
CA ALA A 634 27.53 24.53 -15.92
C ALA A 634 27.62 23.12 -16.50
N GLN A 635 26.71 22.21 -16.11
CA GLN A 635 26.58 20.83 -16.59
C GLN A 635 25.09 20.47 -16.71
N PRO A 636 24.70 19.43 -17.46
CA PRO A 636 23.33 18.94 -17.48
C PRO A 636 22.90 18.38 -16.12
N THR A 637 21.64 18.66 -15.75
CA THR A 637 20.94 18.02 -14.64
C THR A 637 20.60 16.58 -15.02
N VAL A 638 20.89 15.64 -14.13
CA VAL A 638 20.65 14.20 -14.34
C VAL A 638 19.96 13.58 -13.14
N ASP A 639 18.88 12.82 -13.38
CA ASP A 639 18.28 11.89 -12.42
C ASP A 639 18.26 10.46 -13.02
N THR A 640 18.05 9.45 -12.20
CA THR A 640 17.87 8.06 -12.63
C THR A 640 16.71 7.41 -11.90
N ILE A 641 15.60 7.25 -12.62
CA ILE A 641 14.39 6.61 -12.11
C ILE A 641 14.49 5.08 -12.19
N THR A 642 13.93 4.39 -11.21
CA THR A 642 13.70 2.94 -11.25
C THR A 642 12.28 2.66 -11.70
N ILE A 643 12.11 1.95 -12.82
CA ILE A 643 10.82 1.47 -13.29
C ILE A 643 10.72 -0.02 -12.95
N TYR A 644 9.71 -0.37 -12.15
CA TYR A 644 9.38 -1.75 -11.85
C TYR A 644 8.30 -2.25 -12.81
N GLN A 645 8.60 -3.34 -13.51
CA GLN A 645 7.53 -4.20 -14.00
C GLN A 645 6.90 -4.90 -12.80
N VAL A 646 5.59 -4.74 -12.65
CA VAL A 646 4.86 -5.31 -11.52
C VAL A 646 4.86 -6.84 -11.55
N ARG A 647 4.56 -7.44 -10.39
CA ARG A 647 4.46 -8.89 -10.23
C ARG A 647 3.39 -9.47 -11.16
N ARG A 648 3.62 -10.67 -11.67
CA ARG A 648 2.70 -11.35 -12.57
C ARG A 648 1.36 -11.65 -11.88
N VAL A 649 0.28 -11.04 -12.35
CA VAL A 649 -1.05 -11.22 -11.75
C VAL A 649 -1.75 -12.42 -12.37
N VAL A 650 -2.09 -13.41 -11.53
CA VAL A 650 -2.65 -14.71 -11.95
C VAL A 650 -3.94 -15.11 -11.21
N ASN A 651 -4.31 -14.42 -10.14
CA ASN A 651 -5.43 -14.81 -9.28
C ASN A 651 -6.29 -13.59 -8.88
N PRO A 652 -7.58 -13.52 -9.29
CA PRO A 652 -8.23 -14.39 -10.27
C PRO A 652 -7.64 -14.15 -11.68
N LYS A 653 -8.08 -14.93 -12.67
CA LYS A 653 -7.85 -14.63 -14.09
C LYS A 653 -9.07 -14.83 -14.98
N GLY A 654 -10.00 -15.69 -14.56
CA GLY A 654 -11.35 -15.70 -15.09
C GLY A 654 -12.39 -16.17 -14.07
N ILE A 655 -13.66 -15.87 -14.34
CA ILE A 655 -14.81 -16.26 -13.52
C ILE A 655 -15.91 -16.77 -14.44
N TYR A 656 -16.19 -18.06 -14.34
CA TYR A 656 -17.18 -18.75 -15.15
C TYR A 656 -18.45 -19.04 -14.32
N ARG A 657 -19.60 -19.07 -14.99
CA ARG A 657 -20.92 -19.35 -14.41
C ARG A 657 -21.73 -20.22 -15.37
N ARG A 658 -22.57 -21.14 -14.86
CA ARG A 658 -23.57 -21.86 -15.67
C ARG A 658 -24.61 -20.90 -16.23
N HIS A 659 -25.39 -21.36 -17.21
CA HIS A 659 -26.40 -20.55 -17.89
C HIS A 659 -27.45 -19.96 -16.93
N ASP A 660 -27.83 -20.74 -15.92
CA ASP A 660 -28.81 -20.47 -14.87
C ASP A 660 -28.20 -19.92 -13.57
N ASN A 661 -26.89 -19.68 -13.52
CA ASN A 661 -26.22 -19.11 -12.34
C ASN A 661 -25.89 -17.62 -12.57
N ASP A 662 -26.56 -16.73 -11.83
CA ASP A 662 -26.24 -15.29 -11.77
C ASP A 662 -25.69 -14.85 -10.40
N ALA A 663 -25.18 -15.79 -9.59
CA ALA A 663 -24.58 -15.51 -8.30
C ALA A 663 -23.32 -14.64 -8.43
N ALA A 664 -23.20 -13.69 -7.51
CA ALA A 664 -22.07 -12.77 -7.42
C ALA A 664 -20.73 -13.49 -7.14
N PHE A 665 -19.63 -12.77 -7.37
CA PHE A 665 -18.27 -13.17 -7.03
C PHE A 665 -17.50 -11.97 -6.48
N GLN A 666 -16.88 -12.10 -5.32
CA GLN A 666 -16.04 -11.06 -4.73
C GLN A 666 -14.62 -11.14 -5.29
N VAL A 667 -14.30 -10.21 -6.19
CA VAL A 667 -12.95 -10.04 -6.73
C VAL A 667 -12.09 -9.32 -5.70
N ALA A 668 -11.00 -9.95 -5.32
CA ALA A 668 -9.79 -9.29 -4.85
C ALA A 668 -8.67 -9.52 -5.87
N LEU A 669 -7.93 -8.49 -6.28
CA LEU A 669 -6.78 -8.66 -7.18
C LEU A 669 -5.54 -9.03 -6.35
N THR A 670 -4.81 -10.09 -6.71
CA THR A 670 -3.75 -10.62 -5.84
C THR A 670 -2.41 -10.88 -6.52
N HIS A 671 -1.34 -10.89 -5.72
CA HIS A 671 0.01 -11.32 -6.11
C HIS A 671 0.62 -12.28 -5.09
N ARG A 672 1.69 -12.96 -5.49
CA ARG A 672 2.56 -13.75 -4.59
C ARG A 672 3.68 -12.85 -4.05
N LEU A 673 4.22 -13.11 -2.86
CA LEU A 673 5.30 -12.31 -2.26
C LEU A 673 6.70 -12.85 -2.59
N ASN A 674 6.89 -14.17 -2.46
CA ASN A 674 8.08 -14.94 -2.84
C ASN A 674 7.63 -16.33 -3.31
N GLU A 675 8.53 -17.15 -3.90
CA GLU A 675 8.13 -18.45 -4.46
C GLU A 675 7.92 -19.57 -3.41
N ALA A 676 8.14 -19.29 -2.12
CA ALA A 676 7.82 -20.18 -1.00
C ALA A 676 6.45 -19.88 -0.35
N ALA A 677 5.85 -18.72 -0.61
CA ALA A 677 4.59 -18.30 0.01
C ALA A 677 3.43 -19.24 -0.36
N THR A 678 2.66 -19.70 0.63
CA THR A 678 1.49 -20.59 0.45
C THR A 678 0.19 -19.83 0.19
N ARG A 679 0.18 -18.51 0.44
CA ARG A 679 -0.98 -17.63 0.35
C ARG A 679 -0.69 -16.44 -0.57
N TYR A 680 -1.73 -15.98 -1.27
CA TYR A 680 -1.79 -14.76 -2.04
C TYR A 680 -2.02 -13.52 -1.15
N THR A 681 -1.39 -12.40 -1.52
CA THR A 681 -1.59 -11.08 -0.92
C THR A 681 -2.43 -10.22 -1.86
N VAL A 682 -3.41 -9.48 -1.33
CA VAL A 682 -4.23 -8.55 -2.12
C VAL A 682 -3.40 -7.30 -2.42
N PHE A 683 -3.54 -6.75 -3.63
CA PHE A 683 -2.84 -5.52 -4.02
C PHE A 683 -3.43 -4.30 -3.28
N GLU A 684 -2.60 -3.64 -2.48
CA GLU A 684 -2.72 -2.19 -2.23
C GLU A 684 -2.24 -1.43 -3.48
N SER A 685 -2.96 -0.37 -3.90
CA SER A 685 -2.59 0.37 -5.11
C SER A 685 -1.73 1.61 -4.82
N GLU A 686 -0.53 1.61 -5.42
CA GLU A 686 0.41 2.75 -5.53
C GLU A 686 -0.15 3.81 -6.50
N GLY A 687 -1.13 4.58 -6.03
CA GLY A 687 -1.92 5.52 -6.82
C GLY A 687 -3.33 4.96 -7.09
N PRO A 688 -4.21 5.75 -7.73
CA PRO A 688 -5.59 5.35 -7.95
C PRO A 688 -5.72 4.12 -8.85
N TRP A 689 -6.80 3.38 -8.67
CA TRP A 689 -7.18 2.24 -9.50
C TRP A 689 -8.65 2.31 -9.95
N LYS A 690 -8.95 1.63 -11.05
CA LYS A 690 -10.27 1.54 -11.66
C LYS A 690 -10.51 0.15 -12.25
N ALA A 691 -11.70 -0.41 -12.04
CA ALA A 691 -12.21 -1.59 -12.72
C ALA A 691 -13.41 -1.19 -13.60
N GLU A 692 -13.41 -1.58 -14.88
CA GLU A 692 -14.46 -1.26 -15.85
C GLU A 692 -14.81 -2.49 -16.70
N VAL A 693 -16.06 -2.58 -17.13
CA VAL A 693 -16.47 -3.59 -18.13
C VAL A 693 -15.92 -3.16 -19.49
N GLU A 694 -14.97 -3.91 -20.03
CA GLU A 694 -14.37 -3.67 -21.35
C GLU A 694 -15.25 -4.26 -22.46
N VAL A 695 -15.77 -5.47 -22.26
CA VAL A 695 -16.71 -6.17 -23.17
C VAL A 695 -17.83 -6.82 -22.34
N GLY A 696 -19.08 -6.73 -22.79
CA GLY A 696 -20.26 -7.32 -22.12
C GLY A 696 -21.04 -6.36 -21.20
N LYS A 697 -21.06 -5.06 -21.50
CA LYS A 697 -21.69 -4.01 -20.67
C LYS A 697 -23.20 -4.21 -20.47
N GLU A 698 -23.84 -4.85 -21.43
CA GLU A 698 -25.26 -5.21 -21.45
C GLU A 698 -25.63 -6.36 -20.50
N TRP A 699 -24.65 -7.10 -19.96
CA TRP A 699 -24.92 -8.21 -19.03
C TRP A 699 -24.02 -8.30 -17.80
N ILE A 700 -22.93 -7.54 -17.70
CA ILE A 700 -22.01 -7.58 -16.55
C ILE A 700 -22.33 -6.46 -15.57
N LYS A 701 -22.54 -6.80 -14.30
CA LYS A 701 -22.62 -5.84 -13.19
C LYS A 701 -21.29 -5.79 -12.44
N LEU A 702 -20.82 -4.58 -12.12
CA LEU A 702 -19.76 -4.34 -11.13
C LEU A 702 -20.35 -3.60 -9.93
N ASN A 703 -20.12 -4.09 -8.70
CA ASN A 703 -20.77 -3.62 -7.46
C ASN A 703 -22.31 -3.46 -7.61
N GLY A 704 -22.95 -4.38 -8.34
CA GLY A 704 -24.39 -4.37 -8.63
C GLY A 704 -24.83 -3.45 -9.80
N VAL A 705 -23.96 -2.58 -10.30
CA VAL A 705 -24.26 -1.63 -11.40
C VAL A 705 -23.97 -2.27 -12.76
N LEU A 706 -25.00 -2.41 -13.60
CA LEU A 706 -24.90 -2.94 -14.97
C LEU A 706 -24.03 -2.04 -15.86
N GLY A 707 -23.07 -2.62 -16.58
CA GLY A 707 -22.08 -1.90 -17.38
C GLY A 707 -21.18 -0.97 -16.54
N GLY A 708 -21.14 -1.19 -15.22
CA GLY A 708 -20.60 -0.25 -14.25
C GLY A 708 -19.07 -0.09 -14.28
N THR A 709 -18.63 0.87 -13.48
CA THR A 709 -17.23 1.15 -13.17
C THR A 709 -17.08 1.19 -11.65
N VAL A 710 -15.97 0.70 -11.12
CA VAL A 710 -15.58 0.82 -9.71
C VAL A 710 -14.22 1.51 -9.66
N GLU A 711 -14.06 2.49 -8.77
CA GLU A 711 -12.82 3.25 -8.59
C GLU A 711 -12.39 3.16 -7.12
N GLY A 712 -11.07 3.19 -6.89
CA GLY A 712 -10.50 3.15 -5.56
C GLY A 712 -9.27 4.02 -5.42
N SER A 713 -9.17 4.70 -4.28
CA SER A 713 -8.13 5.67 -4.00
C SER A 713 -6.76 5.05 -3.73
N THR A 714 -5.75 5.90 -3.79
CA THR A 714 -4.35 5.65 -3.43
C THR A 714 -4.23 5.06 -2.03
N GLY A 715 -3.59 3.89 -1.93
CA GLY A 715 -3.49 3.10 -0.70
C GLY A 715 -4.68 2.19 -0.40
N SER A 716 -5.69 2.07 -1.28
CA SER A 716 -6.78 1.09 -1.10
C SER A 716 -6.44 -0.27 -1.69
N GLU A 717 -7.01 -1.33 -1.10
CA GLU A 717 -7.01 -2.67 -1.70
C GLU A 717 -7.90 -2.72 -2.95
N ILE A 718 -7.44 -3.43 -3.98
CA ILE A 718 -8.21 -3.63 -5.23
C ILE A 718 -9.28 -4.71 -5.02
N ARG A 719 -10.50 -4.28 -4.66
CA ARG A 719 -11.66 -5.15 -4.42
C ARG A 719 -12.95 -4.65 -5.05
N PHE A 720 -13.75 -5.54 -5.64
CA PHE A 720 -15.10 -5.27 -6.15
C PHE A 720 -15.91 -6.54 -6.35
N THR A 721 -17.24 -6.43 -6.48
CA THR A 721 -18.12 -7.55 -6.80
C THR A 721 -18.38 -7.63 -8.31
N TYR A 722 -18.19 -8.79 -8.92
CA TYR A 722 -18.71 -9.14 -10.26
C TYR A 722 -20.04 -9.90 -10.12
N GLN A 723 -21.02 -9.63 -11.00
CA GLN A 723 -22.23 -10.44 -11.11
C GLN A 723 -22.78 -10.46 -12.55
N PRO A 724 -23.27 -11.59 -13.08
CA PRO A 724 -24.12 -11.59 -14.27
C PRO A 724 -25.46 -10.85 -14.05
N ALA A 725 -26.04 -10.32 -15.12
CA ALA A 725 -27.38 -9.79 -15.14
C ALA A 725 -28.36 -10.87 -15.59
N GLY A 726 -28.88 -11.63 -14.62
CA GLY A 726 -29.80 -12.73 -14.86
C GLY A 726 -29.16 -13.90 -15.61
N THR A 727 -30.01 -14.80 -16.09
CA THR A 727 -29.66 -16.08 -16.69
C THR A 727 -29.80 -16.06 -18.22
N ILE A 728 -29.33 -17.12 -18.87
CA ILE A 728 -29.48 -17.39 -20.31
C ILE A 728 -29.95 -18.85 -20.53
N GLY A 729 -30.24 -19.24 -21.78
CA GLY A 729 -30.60 -20.62 -22.10
C GLY A 729 -29.43 -21.60 -22.00
N GLU A 730 -29.71 -22.89 -21.77
CA GLU A 730 -28.70 -23.94 -21.60
C GLU A 730 -27.76 -24.09 -22.82
N ASP A 731 -28.32 -23.99 -24.03
CA ASP A 731 -27.60 -24.01 -25.30
C ASP A 731 -26.85 -22.70 -25.63
N GLN A 732 -26.79 -21.75 -24.71
CA GLN A 732 -26.16 -20.44 -24.92
C GLN A 732 -24.87 -20.30 -24.11
N SER A 733 -23.96 -19.46 -24.62
CA SER A 733 -22.83 -18.91 -23.88
C SER A 733 -22.71 -17.43 -24.21
N ARG A 734 -22.48 -16.58 -23.19
CA ARG A 734 -22.08 -15.18 -23.35
C ARG A 734 -20.79 -14.91 -22.61
N CYS A 735 -19.95 -14.07 -23.20
CA CYS A 735 -18.59 -13.80 -22.74
C CYS A 735 -18.34 -12.30 -22.59
N GLY A 736 -17.29 -11.94 -21.88
CA GLY A 736 -16.92 -10.55 -21.66
C GLY A 736 -15.60 -10.41 -20.92
N ILE A 737 -15.17 -9.16 -20.73
CA ILE A 737 -13.88 -8.82 -20.15
C ILE A 737 -14.06 -7.68 -19.14
N ILE A 738 -13.51 -7.86 -17.95
CA ILE A 738 -13.37 -6.79 -16.96
C ILE A 738 -11.91 -6.32 -17.00
N LEU A 739 -11.70 -5.05 -17.34
CA LEU A 739 -10.39 -4.41 -17.33
C LEU A 739 -10.16 -3.73 -15.98
N ILE A 740 -9.03 -4.02 -15.35
CA ILE A 740 -8.54 -3.34 -14.14
C ILE A 740 -7.28 -2.56 -14.52
N ARG A 741 -7.31 -1.25 -14.25
CA ARG A 741 -6.18 -0.32 -14.32
C ARG A 741 -5.76 0.03 -12.90
N TYR A 742 -4.50 -0.13 -12.54
CA TYR A 742 -4.02 0.05 -11.18
C TYR A 742 -2.60 0.63 -11.14
N HIS A 743 -2.15 1.02 -9.94
CA HIS A 743 -0.91 1.78 -9.71
C HIS A 743 -0.86 3.05 -10.58
N ASN A 744 -1.66 4.05 -10.22
CA ASN A 744 -1.87 5.26 -11.01
C ASN A 744 -2.36 4.98 -12.44
N LEU A 745 -3.23 3.98 -12.57
CA LEU A 745 -3.81 3.47 -13.83
C LEU A 745 -2.79 2.95 -14.88
N ALA A 746 -1.50 2.87 -14.55
CA ALA A 746 -0.40 2.50 -15.46
C ALA A 746 -0.21 0.97 -15.62
N CYS A 747 -0.71 0.17 -14.68
CA CYS A 747 -0.65 -1.28 -14.71
C CYS A 747 -2.01 -1.88 -15.08
N TYR A 748 -2.00 -2.95 -15.87
CA TYR A 748 -3.21 -3.51 -16.49
C TYR A 748 -3.43 -4.97 -16.09
N HIS A 749 -4.67 -5.35 -15.84
CA HIS A 749 -5.09 -6.74 -15.72
C HIS A 749 -6.50 -6.93 -16.31
N ARG A 750 -6.70 -8.02 -17.05
CA ARG A 750 -8.02 -8.43 -17.59
C ARG A 750 -8.49 -9.72 -16.90
N ILE A 751 -9.73 -9.71 -16.41
CA ILE A 751 -10.45 -10.92 -15.95
C ILE A 751 -11.42 -11.31 -17.06
N PHE A 752 -11.34 -12.57 -17.51
CA PHE A 752 -12.25 -13.10 -18.53
C PHE A 752 -13.48 -13.71 -17.87
N VAL A 753 -14.66 -13.24 -18.25
CA VAL A 753 -15.92 -13.74 -17.68
C VAL A 753 -16.75 -14.45 -18.75
N ARG A 754 -17.50 -15.45 -18.28
CA ARG A 754 -18.39 -16.25 -19.12
C ARG A 754 -19.59 -16.71 -18.31
N GLN A 755 -20.76 -16.71 -18.94
CA GLN A 755 -21.97 -17.36 -18.45
C GLN A 755 -22.49 -18.33 -19.51
N GLY A 756 -22.85 -19.55 -19.12
CA GLY A 756 -23.24 -20.63 -20.01
C GLY A 756 -22.06 -21.47 -20.52
N TYR A 757 -22.31 -22.78 -20.67
CA TYR A 757 -21.26 -23.79 -20.94
C TYR A 757 -21.46 -24.56 -22.27
N ALA A 758 -22.43 -24.18 -23.09
CA ALA A 758 -22.61 -24.75 -24.44
C ALA A 758 -21.35 -24.56 -25.31
N PRO A 759 -21.00 -25.50 -26.21
CA PRO A 759 -19.88 -25.35 -27.13
C PRO A 759 -20.00 -24.10 -28.01
N MET A 760 -18.90 -23.35 -28.17
CA MET A 760 -18.90 -22.07 -28.88
C MET A 760 -17.68 -21.86 -29.77
N GLN A 761 -17.85 -21.10 -30.86
CA GLN A 761 -16.72 -20.61 -31.66
C GLN A 761 -15.94 -19.55 -30.87
N VAL A 762 -14.62 -19.51 -31.10
CA VAL A 762 -13.72 -18.46 -30.57
C VAL A 762 -12.95 -17.86 -31.74
N ALA A 763 -12.22 -18.70 -32.48
CA ALA A 763 -11.73 -18.43 -33.83
C ALA A 763 -11.94 -19.69 -34.71
N GLY A 764 -11.82 -19.54 -36.03
CA GLY A 764 -12.08 -20.62 -37.00
C GLY A 764 -13.56 -21.04 -37.06
N SER A 765 -13.83 -22.20 -37.65
CA SER A 765 -15.18 -22.77 -37.76
C SER A 765 -15.59 -23.68 -36.61
N ALA A 766 -14.63 -24.25 -35.88
CA ALA A 766 -14.87 -25.24 -34.84
C ALA A 766 -15.55 -24.62 -33.60
N LYS A 767 -16.58 -25.29 -33.06
CA LYS A 767 -17.13 -24.94 -31.74
C LYS A 767 -16.39 -25.72 -30.68
N TRP A 768 -15.74 -25.02 -29.76
CA TRP A 768 -14.99 -25.66 -28.69
C TRP A 768 -15.88 -26.00 -27.50
N HIS A 769 -15.73 -27.23 -27.00
CA HIS A 769 -16.37 -27.66 -25.76
C HIS A 769 -15.75 -26.97 -24.55
N THR A 770 -16.56 -26.78 -23.50
CA THR A 770 -16.16 -26.05 -22.29
C THR A 770 -15.34 -26.91 -21.32
N PHE A 771 -15.46 -28.22 -21.44
CA PHE A 771 -14.96 -29.24 -20.52
C PHE A 771 -13.82 -30.07 -21.14
N ASN A 772 -13.03 -30.77 -20.32
CA ASN A 772 -12.08 -31.76 -20.83
C ASN A 772 -12.77 -33.14 -20.92
N LEU A 773 -12.24 -34.04 -21.74
CA LEU A 773 -12.74 -35.42 -21.78
C LEU A 773 -12.40 -36.13 -20.44
N TYR A 774 -13.38 -36.76 -19.81
CA TYR A 774 -13.17 -37.55 -18.59
C TYR A 774 -13.03 -39.04 -18.93
N TYR A 775 -13.93 -39.57 -19.74
CA TYR A 775 -13.77 -40.87 -20.41
C TYR A 775 -14.57 -40.89 -21.70
N LYS A 776 -14.63 -42.05 -22.38
CA LYS A 776 -15.36 -42.22 -23.64
C LYS A 776 -16.80 -41.67 -23.56
N ASP A 777 -17.14 -40.79 -24.50
CA ASP A 777 -18.44 -40.13 -24.61
C ASP A 777 -18.88 -39.29 -23.39
N HIS A 778 -17.97 -38.99 -22.45
CA HIS A 778 -18.28 -38.27 -21.20
C HIS A 778 -17.20 -37.22 -20.86
N GLU A 779 -17.61 -35.95 -20.82
CA GLU A 779 -16.76 -34.84 -20.40
C GLU A 779 -16.74 -34.64 -18.87
N THR A 780 -15.89 -33.74 -18.39
CA THR A 780 -15.85 -33.31 -16.98
C THR A 780 -17.10 -32.55 -16.57
N ALA A 781 -17.42 -32.54 -15.27
CA ALA A 781 -18.63 -31.91 -14.74
C ALA A 781 -18.53 -30.37 -14.66
N ALA A 782 -17.32 -29.83 -14.72
CA ALA A 782 -17.02 -28.41 -14.52
C ALA A 782 -15.83 -27.95 -15.38
N PRO A 783 -15.69 -26.64 -15.66
CA PRO A 783 -14.58 -26.11 -16.46
C PRO A 783 -13.25 -26.08 -15.70
N CYS A 784 -13.31 -26.16 -14.36
CA CYS A 784 -12.15 -26.24 -13.49
C CYS A 784 -11.60 -27.66 -13.30
N GLU A 785 -12.27 -28.71 -13.82
CA GLU A 785 -11.75 -30.07 -13.75
C GLU A 785 -10.72 -30.34 -14.84
N GLU A 786 -9.60 -30.96 -14.47
CA GLU A 786 -8.51 -31.26 -15.40
C GLU A 786 -8.85 -32.36 -16.42
N GLY A 787 -9.82 -33.23 -16.14
CA GLY A 787 -10.15 -34.39 -16.97
C GLY A 787 -9.09 -35.50 -16.87
N SER A 788 -9.15 -36.45 -17.79
CA SER A 788 -8.24 -37.60 -17.80
C SER A 788 -7.03 -37.40 -18.72
N LEU A 789 -5.93 -38.08 -18.40
CA LEU A 789 -4.77 -38.18 -19.28
C LEU A 789 -4.91 -39.42 -20.17
N PHE A 790 -5.01 -39.20 -21.47
CA PHE A 790 -5.17 -40.24 -22.49
C PHE A 790 -3.82 -40.53 -23.14
N ARG A 791 -3.54 -41.79 -23.47
CA ARG A 791 -2.42 -42.13 -24.37
C ARG A 791 -2.84 -41.91 -25.83
N PHE A 792 -1.90 -41.66 -26.74
CA PHE A 792 -2.26 -41.25 -28.11
C PHE A 792 -3.12 -42.32 -28.81
N GLY A 793 -4.24 -41.88 -29.37
CA GLY A 793 -5.21 -42.74 -30.05
C GLY A 793 -5.85 -43.80 -29.16
N ASN A 794 -5.94 -43.59 -27.84
CA ASN A 794 -6.55 -44.53 -26.91
C ASN A 794 -7.52 -43.81 -25.95
N ILE A 795 -8.82 -43.90 -26.24
CA ILE A 795 -9.91 -43.33 -25.42
C ILE A 795 -10.47 -44.35 -24.41
N ASP A 796 -10.27 -45.65 -24.64
CA ASP A 796 -10.82 -46.73 -23.81
C ASP A 796 -10.00 -47.01 -22.52
N GLN A 797 -8.82 -46.41 -22.36
CA GLN A 797 -7.97 -46.54 -21.16
C GLN A 797 -7.54 -45.16 -20.57
N PRO A 798 -8.48 -44.31 -20.15
CA PRO A 798 -8.19 -42.99 -19.57
C PRO A 798 -7.52 -43.09 -18.21
N ILE A 799 -6.39 -42.41 -17.99
CA ILE A 799 -5.80 -42.27 -16.65
C ILE A 799 -6.58 -41.21 -15.89
N ASP A 800 -7.19 -41.60 -14.78
CA ASP A 800 -8.06 -40.73 -13.97
C ASP A 800 -7.26 -39.63 -13.23
N ALA A 801 -7.87 -38.44 -13.05
CA ALA A 801 -7.27 -37.31 -12.34
C ALA A 801 -6.81 -37.63 -10.89
N VAL A 802 -7.41 -38.62 -10.20
CA VAL A 802 -6.95 -39.07 -8.87
C VAL A 802 -5.46 -39.47 -8.85
N ASN A 803 -4.93 -39.88 -10.00
CA ASN A 803 -3.52 -40.25 -10.13
C ASN A 803 -2.59 -39.03 -10.28
N ASN A 804 -3.09 -37.83 -10.62
CA ASN A 804 -2.27 -36.70 -11.09
C ASN A 804 -1.83 -35.73 -9.98
N GLN A 805 -1.62 -36.25 -8.78
CA GLN A 805 -1.07 -35.53 -7.64
C GLN A 805 0.47 -35.45 -7.75
N PHE A 806 1.08 -34.36 -7.28
CA PHE A 806 2.53 -34.15 -7.45
C PHE A 806 3.37 -35.12 -6.62
N ASP A 807 3.93 -36.12 -7.30
CA ASP A 807 4.69 -37.25 -6.77
C ASP A 807 6.21 -37.02 -6.64
N ARG A 808 6.68 -35.78 -6.83
CA ARG A 808 8.11 -35.39 -6.96
C ARG A 808 8.82 -36.05 -8.16
N PHE A 809 8.10 -36.25 -9.27
CA PHE A 809 8.58 -36.88 -10.49
C PHE A 809 8.98 -38.34 -10.26
N ALA A 810 8.09 -39.11 -9.64
CA ALA A 810 8.27 -40.53 -9.36
C ALA A 810 8.27 -41.39 -10.65
N ASP A 811 8.81 -42.61 -10.54
CA ASP A 811 8.72 -43.61 -11.61
C ASP A 811 7.46 -44.46 -11.44
N HIS A 812 6.77 -44.73 -12.53
CA HIS A 812 5.49 -45.45 -12.57
C HIS A 812 5.45 -46.57 -13.61
N ALA A 813 6.61 -47.06 -14.07
CA ALA A 813 6.74 -48.18 -15.01
C ALA A 813 5.77 -49.34 -14.73
N THR A 814 5.65 -49.72 -13.46
CA THR A 814 4.82 -50.84 -12.95
C THR A 814 3.74 -50.40 -11.97
N THR A 815 3.49 -49.08 -11.80
CA THR A 815 2.41 -48.61 -10.92
C THR A 815 1.05 -48.85 -11.58
N PRO A 816 0.08 -49.50 -10.90
CA PRO A 816 -1.29 -49.59 -11.39
C PRO A 816 -2.00 -48.24 -11.19
N PHE A 817 -2.19 -47.51 -12.29
CA PHE A 817 -3.02 -46.31 -12.32
C PHE A 817 -4.50 -46.70 -12.27
N ARG A 818 -5.34 -45.90 -11.59
CA ARG A 818 -6.80 -46.03 -11.69
C ARG A 818 -7.29 -45.48 -13.03
N LEU A 819 -8.17 -46.22 -13.71
CA LEU A 819 -8.77 -45.78 -14.96
C LEU A 819 -10.13 -45.12 -14.72
N ALA A 820 -10.47 -44.13 -15.54
CA ALA A 820 -11.76 -43.43 -15.45
C ALA A 820 -12.89 -44.23 -16.17
N PRO A 821 -14.13 -44.22 -15.62
CA PRO A 821 -14.50 -43.69 -14.31
C PRO A 821 -14.00 -44.60 -13.18
N THR A 822 -13.55 -44.03 -12.06
CA THR A 822 -13.00 -44.82 -10.93
C THR A 822 -13.99 -45.83 -10.34
N SER A 823 -15.29 -45.61 -10.49
CA SER A 823 -16.36 -46.54 -10.10
C SER A 823 -16.31 -47.89 -10.83
N SER A 824 -15.60 -47.98 -11.95
CA SER A 824 -15.35 -49.24 -12.67
C SER A 824 -14.42 -50.20 -11.92
N GLY A 825 -13.63 -49.70 -10.96
CA GLY A 825 -12.57 -50.46 -10.28
C GLY A 825 -11.38 -50.84 -11.17
N LEU A 826 -11.35 -50.41 -12.43
CA LEU A 826 -10.32 -50.78 -13.39
C LEU A 826 -8.99 -50.08 -13.10
N THR A 827 -7.90 -50.81 -13.32
CA THR A 827 -6.53 -50.29 -13.24
C THR A 827 -5.69 -50.73 -14.44
N GLY A 828 -4.62 -50.00 -14.71
CA GLY A 828 -3.64 -50.37 -15.74
C GLY A 828 -2.23 -49.83 -15.47
N THR A 829 -1.22 -50.54 -15.97
CA THR A 829 0.20 -50.18 -15.82
C THR A 829 0.78 -49.55 -17.09
N TRP A 830 1.80 -48.72 -16.95
CA TRP A 830 2.47 -48.07 -18.09
C TRP A 830 3.20 -49.08 -18.99
N ASN A 831 4.00 -49.96 -18.37
CA ASN A 831 4.65 -51.08 -19.04
C ASN A 831 3.89 -52.39 -18.76
N ALA A 832 4.21 -53.44 -19.51
CA ALA A 832 3.57 -54.74 -19.33
C ALA A 832 3.98 -55.37 -17.99
N VAL A 833 2.99 -55.72 -17.15
CA VAL A 833 3.18 -56.44 -15.88
C VAL A 833 2.34 -57.72 -15.93
N ALA A 834 2.90 -58.85 -15.47
CA ALA A 834 2.23 -60.13 -15.52
C ALA A 834 0.90 -60.11 -14.73
N GLY A 835 -0.21 -60.46 -15.38
CA GLY A 835 -1.54 -60.43 -14.77
C GLY A 835 -2.19 -59.05 -14.65
N GLN A 836 -1.63 -57.99 -15.26
CA GLN A 836 -2.18 -56.63 -15.22
C GLN A 836 -2.33 -56.04 -16.63
N THR A 837 -3.34 -55.19 -16.81
CA THR A 837 -3.64 -54.54 -18.09
C THR A 837 -2.62 -53.44 -18.39
N ARG A 838 -1.89 -53.53 -19.51
CA ARG A 838 -1.06 -52.40 -19.98
C ARG A 838 -1.95 -51.30 -20.57
N ILE A 839 -1.65 -50.03 -20.27
CA ILE A 839 -2.24 -48.87 -20.94
C ILE A 839 -1.49 -48.65 -22.26
N THR A 840 -2.18 -48.78 -23.39
CA THR A 840 -1.57 -48.82 -24.73
C THR A 840 -1.58 -47.46 -25.44
N SER A 841 -0.87 -47.32 -26.57
CA SER A 841 -0.96 -46.15 -27.47
C SER A 841 -0.89 -46.61 -28.92
N LYS A 842 -1.61 -45.95 -29.83
CA LYS A 842 -1.43 -46.13 -31.28
C LYS A 842 -0.11 -45.48 -31.74
N SER A 843 0.33 -45.84 -32.95
CA SER A 843 1.50 -45.22 -33.58
C SER A 843 1.28 -43.72 -33.83
N ARG A 844 2.35 -42.92 -33.76
CA ARG A 844 2.34 -41.48 -34.10
C ARG A 844 1.82 -41.22 -35.51
N THR A 845 2.05 -42.16 -36.44
CA THR A 845 1.64 -42.08 -37.85
C THR A 845 0.34 -42.85 -38.15
N SER A 846 -0.50 -43.06 -37.14
CA SER A 846 -1.87 -43.59 -37.31
C SER A 846 -2.88 -42.45 -37.38
N ASP A 847 -4.14 -42.79 -37.69
CA ASP A 847 -5.28 -41.88 -37.60
C ASP A 847 -5.58 -41.38 -36.18
N GLY A 848 -4.88 -41.89 -35.16
CA GLY A 848 -4.93 -41.39 -33.78
C GLY A 848 -6.29 -41.59 -33.14
N PHE A 849 -7.03 -40.50 -33.00
CA PHE A 849 -8.39 -40.44 -32.46
C PHE A 849 -9.47 -40.30 -33.56
N SER A 850 -9.08 -40.13 -34.83
CA SER A 850 -10.01 -39.83 -35.94
C SER A 850 -10.98 -40.97 -36.26
N ASP A 851 -10.60 -42.21 -35.91
CA ASP A 851 -11.40 -43.43 -35.99
C ASP A 851 -12.23 -43.70 -34.72
N MET A 852 -12.22 -42.76 -33.77
CA MET A 852 -12.95 -42.84 -32.49
C MET A 852 -13.75 -41.54 -32.20
N PRO A 853 -14.72 -41.17 -33.08
CA PRO A 853 -15.63 -40.05 -32.81
C PRO A 853 -16.34 -40.21 -31.47
N GLN A 854 -16.66 -39.10 -30.81
CA GLN A 854 -17.32 -39.06 -29.50
C GLN A 854 -18.74 -38.52 -29.64
N THR A 855 -19.64 -38.92 -28.73
CA THR A 855 -21.05 -38.53 -28.75
C THR A 855 -21.47 -37.84 -27.46
N ILE A 856 -21.26 -36.52 -27.37
CA ILE A 856 -21.61 -35.73 -26.17
C ILE A 856 -23.02 -35.17 -26.31
N GLY A 857 -23.92 -35.49 -25.37
CA GLY A 857 -25.30 -34.96 -25.37
C GLY A 857 -26.10 -35.28 -26.65
N GLY A 858 -25.74 -36.36 -27.36
CA GLY A 858 -26.33 -36.72 -28.66
C GLY A 858 -25.72 -36.00 -29.87
N ARG A 859 -24.75 -35.10 -29.69
CA ARG A 859 -23.99 -34.45 -30.78
C ARG A 859 -22.77 -35.29 -31.14
N GLN A 860 -22.41 -35.31 -32.42
CA GLN A 860 -21.15 -35.89 -32.86
C GLN A 860 -20.02 -34.87 -32.65
N CYS A 861 -18.99 -35.29 -31.93
CA CYS A 861 -17.85 -34.47 -31.53
C CYS A 861 -16.55 -35.19 -31.94
N ARG A 862 -15.48 -34.44 -32.18
CA ARG A 862 -14.15 -34.97 -32.45
C ARG A 862 -13.12 -34.37 -31.50
N VAL A 863 -11.97 -35.03 -31.36
CA VAL A 863 -10.79 -34.40 -30.74
C VAL A 863 -10.38 -33.20 -31.59
N ALA A 864 -9.97 -32.11 -30.93
CA ALA A 864 -9.45 -30.92 -31.62
C ALA A 864 -8.30 -31.27 -32.57
N GLU A 865 -8.30 -30.70 -33.76
CA GLU A 865 -7.23 -30.85 -34.76
C GLU A 865 -6.21 -29.72 -34.63
N ARG A 866 -5.01 -29.95 -35.20
CA ARG A 866 -3.97 -28.93 -35.25
C ARG A 866 -4.43 -27.64 -35.94
N SER A 867 -5.29 -27.77 -36.95
CA SER A 867 -5.98 -26.64 -37.60
C SER A 867 -6.75 -25.79 -36.60
N ASP A 868 -7.61 -26.39 -35.77
CA ASP A 868 -8.41 -25.67 -34.77
C ASP A 868 -7.49 -24.92 -33.78
N PHE A 869 -6.44 -25.59 -33.29
CA PHE A 869 -5.45 -24.95 -32.42
C PHE A 869 -4.65 -23.83 -33.12
N LYS A 870 -4.44 -23.90 -34.45
CA LYS A 870 -3.79 -22.83 -35.23
C LYS A 870 -4.70 -21.63 -35.47
N GLU A 871 -6.01 -21.82 -35.64
CA GLU A 871 -6.98 -20.72 -35.65
C GLU A 871 -6.96 -19.97 -34.32
N LEU A 872 -6.92 -20.70 -33.20
CA LEU A 872 -6.68 -20.11 -31.88
C LEU A 872 -5.31 -19.41 -31.79
N GLN A 873 -4.22 -20.02 -32.28
CA GLN A 873 -2.87 -19.44 -32.20
C GLN A 873 -2.73 -18.12 -32.99
N ASN A 874 -3.37 -18.03 -34.15
CA ASN A 874 -3.19 -16.92 -35.08
C ASN A 874 -4.21 -15.80 -34.89
N GLY A 875 -5.45 -16.13 -34.48
CA GLY A 875 -6.53 -15.16 -34.32
C GLY A 875 -6.69 -14.59 -32.91
N CYS A 876 -6.30 -15.33 -31.87
CA CYS A 876 -6.63 -14.98 -30.48
C CYS A 876 -5.41 -14.43 -29.70
N GLN A 877 -5.66 -13.94 -28.48
CA GLN A 877 -4.63 -13.66 -27.49
C GLN A 877 -4.66 -14.70 -26.37
N PHE A 878 -3.54 -14.82 -25.63
CA PHE A 878 -3.35 -15.81 -24.57
C PHE A 878 -3.10 -15.13 -23.22
N ALA A 879 -3.68 -15.69 -22.17
CA ALA A 879 -3.46 -15.25 -20.81
C ALA A 879 -3.50 -16.44 -19.85
N PHE A 880 -2.84 -16.34 -18.70
CA PHE A 880 -2.56 -17.51 -17.87
C PHE A 880 -2.79 -17.19 -16.39
N GLY A 881 -3.49 -18.08 -15.67
CA GLY A 881 -3.83 -17.88 -14.27
C GLY A 881 -4.94 -18.81 -13.79
N VAL A 882 -5.71 -18.34 -12.80
CA VAL A 882 -6.76 -19.11 -12.11
C VAL A 882 -8.15 -18.85 -12.71
N LEU A 883 -8.85 -19.92 -13.06
CA LEU A 883 -10.29 -19.93 -13.26
C LEU A 883 -11.00 -20.26 -11.93
N TYR A 884 -12.11 -19.57 -11.67
CA TYR A 884 -13.13 -19.96 -10.71
C TYR A 884 -14.46 -20.23 -11.44
N ASP A 885 -15.27 -21.16 -10.93
CA ASP A 885 -16.58 -21.53 -11.49
C ASP A 885 -17.73 -21.35 -10.50
N ASP A 886 -18.88 -21.99 -10.77
CA ASP A 886 -20.08 -21.98 -9.95
C ASP A 886 -19.85 -22.30 -8.46
N ALA A 887 -18.84 -23.12 -8.13
CA ALA A 887 -18.57 -23.52 -6.74
C ALA A 887 -17.91 -22.41 -5.91
N SER A 888 -17.56 -21.28 -6.50
CA SER A 888 -16.75 -20.23 -5.88
C SER A 888 -17.47 -18.88 -5.78
N ALA A 889 -17.36 -18.24 -4.62
CA ALA A 889 -18.01 -16.97 -4.27
C ALA A 889 -17.01 -15.80 -4.13
N GLU A 890 -15.71 -16.05 -4.01
CA GLU A 890 -14.67 -15.01 -3.91
C GLU A 890 -13.31 -15.47 -4.44
N THR A 891 -12.37 -14.53 -4.63
CA THR A 891 -10.97 -14.88 -4.92
C THR A 891 -10.36 -15.64 -3.73
N ALA A 892 -10.12 -16.95 -3.88
CA ALA A 892 -9.43 -17.74 -2.87
C ALA A 892 -7.99 -17.23 -2.66
N LEU A 893 -7.62 -17.08 -1.39
CA LEU A 893 -6.30 -16.53 -1.00
C LEU A 893 -5.26 -17.63 -0.69
N GLU A 894 -5.65 -18.81 -0.22
CA GLU A 894 -4.72 -19.93 -0.10
C GLU A 894 -4.45 -20.58 -1.46
N MET A 895 -3.19 -20.88 -1.77
CA MET A 895 -2.82 -21.51 -3.04
C MET A 895 -3.33 -22.94 -3.17
N SER A 896 -3.58 -23.63 -2.05
CA SER A 896 -4.22 -24.95 -2.01
C SER A 896 -5.69 -24.93 -2.44
N ASP A 897 -6.35 -23.77 -2.40
CA ASP A 897 -7.72 -23.60 -2.86
C ASP A 897 -7.74 -22.98 -4.26
N ALA A 898 -6.98 -21.92 -4.49
CA ALA A 898 -6.86 -21.26 -5.81
C ALA A 898 -6.30 -22.16 -6.94
N HIS A 899 -5.74 -23.34 -6.62
CA HIS A 899 -5.28 -24.34 -7.59
C HIS A 899 -5.83 -25.75 -7.31
N GLY A 900 -6.71 -25.90 -6.32
CA GLY A 900 -7.07 -27.19 -5.74
C GLY A 900 -8.28 -27.90 -6.34
N TYR A 901 -8.93 -27.36 -7.37
CA TYR A 901 -10.18 -27.93 -7.89
C TYR A 901 -9.98 -29.35 -8.46
N ALA A 902 -10.74 -30.33 -7.95
CA ALA A 902 -10.68 -31.71 -8.42
C ALA A 902 -12.00 -32.45 -8.17
N HIS A 903 -12.42 -33.30 -9.11
CA HIS A 903 -13.65 -34.11 -8.95
C HIS A 903 -13.61 -35.05 -7.72
N TYR A 904 -12.41 -35.39 -7.25
CA TYR A 904 -12.17 -36.30 -6.12
C TYR A 904 -12.08 -35.60 -4.75
N ASN A 905 -12.28 -34.28 -4.69
CA ASN A 905 -12.40 -33.56 -3.44
C ASN A 905 -13.74 -33.84 -2.76
N ALA A 906 -13.77 -33.81 -1.42
CA ALA A 906 -15.04 -33.85 -0.67
C ALA A 906 -15.90 -32.58 -0.85
N SER A 907 -15.27 -31.46 -1.23
CA SER A 907 -15.93 -30.23 -1.70
C SER A 907 -14.98 -29.44 -2.59
N ASN A 908 -15.51 -28.80 -3.63
CA ASN A 908 -14.82 -27.81 -4.46
C ASN A 908 -15.26 -26.36 -4.14
N GLU A 909 -15.96 -26.15 -3.03
CA GLU A 909 -16.34 -24.82 -2.55
C GLU A 909 -15.13 -23.88 -2.50
N ASN A 910 -15.26 -22.76 -3.20
CA ASN A 910 -14.26 -21.71 -3.36
C ASN A 910 -12.89 -22.17 -3.90
N LYS A 911 -12.83 -23.28 -4.65
CA LYS A 911 -11.60 -23.75 -5.29
C LYS A 911 -11.47 -23.25 -6.73
N GLY A 912 -10.25 -22.96 -7.14
CA GLY A 912 -9.88 -22.57 -8.50
C GLY A 912 -8.98 -23.60 -9.20
N MET A 913 -8.86 -23.46 -10.51
CA MET A 913 -7.96 -24.27 -11.35
C MET A 913 -7.00 -23.37 -12.13
N ARG A 914 -5.74 -23.81 -12.24
CA ARG A 914 -4.70 -23.13 -13.04
C ARG A 914 -4.80 -23.55 -14.52
N GLY A 915 -4.69 -22.60 -15.43
CA GLY A 915 -4.70 -22.90 -16.87
C GLY A 915 -4.39 -21.71 -17.78
N CYS A 916 -4.67 -21.93 -19.07
CA CYS A 916 -4.59 -20.93 -20.13
C CYS A 916 -5.99 -20.48 -20.56
N PHE A 917 -6.17 -19.18 -20.70
CA PHE A 917 -7.30 -18.53 -21.33
C PHE A 917 -6.90 -18.13 -22.74
N VAL A 918 -7.58 -18.69 -23.74
CA VAL A 918 -7.54 -18.18 -25.12
C VAL A 918 -8.73 -17.25 -25.27
N PHE A 919 -8.50 -16.02 -25.72
CA PHE A 919 -9.56 -14.99 -25.76
C PHE A 919 -9.45 -14.05 -26.97
N ASN A 920 -10.61 -13.53 -27.36
CA ASN A 920 -10.75 -12.43 -28.32
C ASN A 920 -10.75 -11.09 -27.56
N PRO A 921 -9.86 -10.13 -27.88
CA PRO A 921 -9.89 -8.80 -27.27
C PRO A 921 -11.14 -8.00 -27.72
N ALA A 922 -11.37 -6.84 -27.09
CA ALA A 922 -12.36 -5.87 -27.55
C ALA A 922 -12.12 -5.48 -29.02
N GLY A 923 -13.20 -5.32 -29.79
CA GLY A 923 -13.16 -5.04 -31.23
C GLY A 923 -12.68 -6.20 -32.12
N SER A 924 -12.49 -7.41 -31.58
CA SER A 924 -12.10 -8.58 -32.39
C SER A 924 -13.19 -8.97 -33.40
N LEU A 925 -12.76 -9.28 -34.62
CA LEU A 925 -13.60 -9.71 -35.74
C LEU A 925 -13.57 -11.25 -35.97
N ASN A 926 -13.06 -12.00 -35.01
CA ASN A 926 -13.05 -13.47 -35.05
C ASN A 926 -14.48 -14.03 -34.97
N SER A 927 -14.67 -15.30 -35.37
CA SER A 927 -15.99 -15.96 -35.42
C SER A 927 -16.75 -16.01 -34.09
N GLY A 928 -16.04 -16.04 -32.94
CA GLY A 928 -16.67 -15.94 -31.63
C GLY A 928 -17.14 -14.52 -31.23
N GLY A 929 -16.73 -13.48 -31.96
CA GLY A 929 -16.89 -12.07 -31.57
C GLY A 929 -15.92 -11.63 -30.46
N GLU A 930 -15.98 -10.35 -30.08
CA GLU A 930 -15.17 -9.81 -28.98
C GLU A 930 -15.49 -10.45 -27.62
N GLY A 931 -14.50 -10.53 -26.74
CA GLY A 931 -14.64 -11.09 -25.39
C GLY A 931 -14.80 -12.62 -25.32
N ALA A 932 -15.16 -13.29 -26.43
CA ALA A 932 -15.26 -14.75 -26.50
C ALA A 932 -13.96 -15.42 -26.03
N ASN A 933 -14.09 -16.38 -25.12
CA ASN A 933 -12.94 -16.99 -24.44
C ASN A 933 -13.21 -18.45 -24.04
N ILE A 934 -12.13 -19.22 -23.97
CA ILE A 934 -12.10 -20.61 -23.53
C ILE A 934 -10.92 -20.85 -22.58
N PHE A 935 -11.12 -21.73 -21.60
CA PHE A 935 -10.14 -22.13 -20.62
C PHE A 935 -9.66 -23.58 -20.82
N PHE A 936 -8.34 -23.74 -20.84
CA PHE A 936 -7.62 -25.02 -20.86
C PHE A 936 -6.91 -25.23 -19.52
N PRO A 937 -7.39 -26.12 -18.62
CA PRO A 937 -6.72 -26.43 -17.37
C PRO A 937 -5.37 -27.13 -17.61
N VAL A 938 -4.44 -26.98 -16.66
CA VAL A 938 -3.13 -27.69 -16.65
C VAL A 938 -2.96 -28.66 -15.47
N GLY A 939 -4.03 -28.92 -14.72
CA GLY A 939 -4.07 -29.87 -13.61
C GLY A 939 -3.68 -29.30 -12.25
N VAL A 940 -4.13 -29.98 -11.19
CA VAL A 940 -3.93 -29.58 -9.77
C VAL A 940 -2.44 -29.49 -9.41
N SER A 941 -1.65 -30.43 -9.93
CA SER A 941 -0.18 -30.44 -9.82
C SER A 941 0.52 -29.35 -10.64
N GLY A 942 -0.18 -28.71 -11.58
CA GLY A 942 0.38 -27.83 -12.59
C GLY A 942 1.17 -28.53 -13.69
N TYR A 943 1.08 -29.86 -13.78
CA TYR A 943 1.84 -30.71 -14.71
C TYR A 943 0.90 -31.62 -15.54
N GLY A 944 0.22 -31.03 -16.52
CA GLY A 944 -0.77 -31.68 -17.38
C GLY A 944 -0.21 -32.63 -18.44
N ARG A 945 0.64 -33.59 -18.02
CA ARG A 945 1.29 -34.62 -18.86
C ARG A 945 1.88 -35.71 -17.97
N ARG A 946 1.62 -36.98 -18.30
CA ARG A 946 2.41 -38.13 -17.81
C ARG A 946 3.32 -38.64 -18.93
N LYS A 947 4.60 -38.82 -18.63
CA LYS A 947 5.70 -38.80 -19.61
C LYS A 947 6.46 -40.13 -19.70
N HIS A 948 6.81 -40.56 -20.90
CA HIS A 948 7.63 -41.74 -21.18
C HIS A 948 9.07 -41.29 -21.49
N CYS A 949 10.04 -41.47 -20.58
CA CYS A 949 11.28 -40.68 -20.62
C CYS A 949 12.59 -41.43 -20.28
N SER A 950 13.35 -41.81 -21.31
CA SER A 950 14.72 -42.31 -21.16
C SER A 950 15.69 -41.26 -20.58
N GLN A 951 15.50 -39.96 -20.86
CA GLN A 951 16.31 -38.87 -20.28
C GLN A 951 16.20 -38.74 -18.76
N GLU A 952 15.18 -39.30 -18.13
CA GLU A 952 14.98 -39.21 -16.66
C GLU A 952 15.60 -40.42 -15.94
N ASN A 953 16.78 -40.86 -16.41
CA ASN A 953 17.41 -42.13 -16.03
C ASN A 953 16.50 -43.35 -16.30
N GLY A 954 15.71 -43.31 -17.38
CA GLY A 954 14.81 -44.41 -17.75
C GLY A 954 13.50 -44.49 -16.97
N LYS A 955 12.90 -43.36 -16.55
CA LYS A 955 11.60 -43.35 -15.87
C LYS A 955 10.40 -43.34 -16.83
N TYR A 956 9.29 -43.90 -16.36
CA TYR A 956 8.07 -44.15 -17.11
C TYR A 956 6.84 -43.58 -16.39
N GLY A 957 5.91 -42.98 -17.14
CA GLY A 957 4.65 -42.46 -16.61
C GLY A 957 4.78 -41.23 -15.69
N VAL A 958 5.93 -40.54 -15.72
CA VAL A 958 6.28 -39.45 -14.78
C VAL A 958 5.34 -38.25 -14.96
N LEU A 959 4.76 -37.72 -13.88
CA LEU A 959 3.90 -36.53 -13.93
C LEU A 959 4.74 -35.26 -14.10
N ARG A 960 4.98 -34.83 -15.34
CA ARG A 960 5.83 -33.69 -15.67
C ARG A 960 5.43 -33.08 -17.00
N TYR A 961 5.17 -31.78 -17.01
CA TYR A 961 4.97 -30.98 -18.23
C TYR A 961 6.18 -31.03 -19.18
N ALA A 962 7.37 -30.74 -18.67
CA ALA A 962 8.54 -30.42 -19.49
C ALA A 962 9.25 -31.62 -20.13
N ALA A 963 9.81 -31.39 -21.32
CA ALA A 963 10.60 -32.40 -22.04
C ALA A 963 11.94 -32.76 -21.34
N ARG A 964 12.54 -31.87 -20.55
CA ARG A 964 13.78 -32.14 -19.77
C ARG A 964 13.50 -32.76 -18.40
N GLY A 965 14.39 -33.63 -17.96
CA GLY A 965 14.33 -34.28 -16.65
C GLY A 965 14.96 -33.50 -15.49
N ALA A 966 15.89 -32.60 -15.80
CA ALA A 966 16.69 -31.81 -14.85
C ALA A 966 17.01 -30.43 -15.45
N LEU A 967 17.73 -29.60 -14.69
CA LEU A 967 18.27 -28.30 -15.11
C LEU A 967 18.85 -28.30 -16.53
N TYR A 968 18.63 -27.22 -17.27
CA TYR A 968 19.23 -27.01 -18.59
C TYR A 968 20.66 -26.49 -18.40
N THR A 969 21.65 -27.40 -18.42
CA THR A 969 23.07 -27.12 -18.16
C THR A 969 23.95 -27.21 -19.41
N ASP A 970 23.38 -27.53 -20.58
CA ASP A 970 24.09 -27.60 -21.86
C ASP A 970 24.74 -26.24 -22.22
N PRO A 971 25.84 -26.20 -23.00
CA PRO A 971 26.57 -24.96 -23.33
C PRO A 971 25.76 -23.84 -24.01
N GLU A 972 24.54 -24.12 -24.46
CA GLU A 972 23.59 -23.15 -25.03
C GLU A 972 22.90 -22.26 -23.99
N ILE A 973 22.89 -22.65 -22.71
CA ILE A 973 22.12 -21.94 -21.67
C ILE A 973 22.42 -20.44 -21.52
N PRO A 974 23.66 -19.91 -21.75
CA PRO A 974 23.93 -18.48 -21.69
C PRO A 974 23.10 -17.64 -22.67
N TYR A 975 22.60 -18.23 -23.76
CA TYR A 975 21.77 -17.56 -24.77
C TYR A 975 20.26 -17.77 -24.53
N ARG A 976 19.92 -18.62 -23.55
CA ARG A 976 18.57 -19.15 -23.31
C ARG A 976 18.21 -19.18 -21.81
N PRO A 977 18.63 -18.20 -20.97
CA PRO A 977 18.63 -18.32 -19.51
C PRO A 977 17.24 -18.53 -18.89
N ILE A 978 16.19 -18.10 -19.60
CA ILE A 978 14.77 -18.28 -19.22
C ILE A 978 14.39 -19.77 -19.10
N PHE A 979 15.04 -20.65 -19.86
CA PHE A 979 14.77 -22.09 -19.85
C PHE A 979 15.64 -22.89 -18.85
N TYR A 980 16.43 -22.24 -17.99
CA TYR A 980 17.30 -22.91 -17.02
C TYR A 980 16.54 -23.91 -16.13
N THR A 981 15.45 -23.46 -15.52
CA THR A 981 14.54 -24.24 -14.67
C THR A 981 13.36 -24.85 -15.42
N VAL A 982 13.43 -24.98 -16.76
CA VAL A 982 12.29 -25.48 -17.56
C VAL A 982 11.76 -26.85 -17.09
N TYR A 983 12.60 -27.68 -16.47
CA TYR A 983 12.23 -29.00 -15.92
C TYR A 983 11.17 -28.98 -14.81
N THR A 984 10.95 -27.84 -14.14
CA THR A 984 9.92 -27.63 -13.11
C THR A 984 8.80 -26.67 -13.53
N ASN A 985 8.86 -26.10 -14.75
CA ASN A 985 7.84 -25.18 -15.25
C ASN A 985 6.44 -25.81 -15.32
N PHE A 986 5.44 -24.99 -15.04
CA PHE A 986 4.04 -25.41 -15.09
C PHE A 986 3.47 -25.32 -16.50
N GLY A 987 2.61 -26.26 -16.85
CA GLY A 987 2.03 -26.37 -18.18
C GLY A 987 1.26 -27.67 -18.38
N GLY A 988 0.63 -27.80 -19.55
CA GLY A 988 -0.09 -28.99 -19.95
C GLY A 988 0.09 -29.26 -21.44
N ILE A 989 0.00 -30.52 -21.83
CA ILE A 989 -0.01 -30.92 -23.25
C ILE A 989 -1.42 -31.43 -23.59
N TYR A 990 -1.91 -31.02 -24.75
CA TYR A 990 -3.19 -31.48 -25.31
C TYR A 990 -2.93 -32.30 -26.58
N TRP A 991 -3.69 -33.36 -26.80
CA TRP A 991 -3.60 -34.12 -28.04
C TRP A 991 -4.31 -33.42 -29.20
N CYS A 992 -3.72 -33.52 -30.40
CA CYS A 992 -4.44 -33.32 -31.64
C CYS A 992 -5.11 -34.64 -32.07
N ASN A 993 -6.20 -34.56 -32.83
CA ASN A 993 -6.95 -35.71 -33.37
C ASN A 993 -6.05 -36.76 -34.05
N ARG A 994 -5.04 -36.30 -34.78
CA ARG A 994 -3.99 -37.08 -35.44
C ARG A 994 -2.72 -36.26 -35.63
N GLU A 995 -1.66 -36.88 -36.16
CA GLU A 995 -0.46 -36.15 -36.58
C GLU A 995 -0.70 -35.35 -37.87
N SER A 996 -0.20 -34.10 -37.89
CA SER A 996 -0.22 -33.20 -39.04
C SER A 996 1.01 -32.28 -38.95
N ASP A 997 1.70 -32.06 -40.08
CA ASP A 997 2.94 -31.28 -40.17
C ASP A 997 3.99 -31.64 -39.10
N ASN A 998 4.24 -32.94 -38.90
CA ASN A 998 5.14 -33.50 -37.89
C ASN A 998 4.71 -33.22 -36.42
N THR A 999 3.51 -32.69 -36.20
CA THR A 999 2.96 -32.32 -34.89
C THR A 999 1.73 -33.15 -34.54
N SER A 1000 1.74 -33.76 -33.36
CA SER A 1000 0.65 -34.62 -32.85
C SER A 1000 -0.06 -34.07 -31.61
N SER A 1001 0.45 -32.98 -31.05
CA SER A 1001 0.08 -32.45 -29.73
C SER A 1001 0.39 -30.96 -29.63
N TRP A 1002 -0.38 -30.27 -28.79
CA TRP A 1002 -0.28 -28.83 -28.53
C TRP A 1002 0.36 -28.54 -27.16
N ASP A 1003 1.18 -27.50 -27.09
CA ASP A 1003 1.90 -27.04 -25.91
C ASP A 1003 1.16 -25.86 -25.26
N ILE A 1004 0.97 -25.93 -23.94
CA ILE A 1004 0.45 -24.82 -23.11
C ILE A 1004 1.45 -24.56 -21.97
N ASN A 1005 2.35 -23.60 -22.18
CA ASN A 1005 3.40 -23.24 -21.23
C ASN A 1005 2.94 -22.08 -20.32
N VAL A 1006 2.52 -22.42 -19.09
CA VAL A 1006 2.07 -21.41 -18.12
C VAL A 1006 3.24 -20.53 -17.68
N SER A 1007 4.45 -21.07 -17.52
CA SER A 1007 5.59 -20.25 -17.07
C SER A 1007 5.98 -19.16 -18.07
N THR A 1008 6.14 -19.47 -19.36
CA THR A 1008 6.71 -18.53 -20.35
C THR A 1008 5.68 -17.87 -21.28
N PHE A 1009 4.38 -18.02 -21.02
CA PHE A 1009 3.30 -17.49 -21.87
C PHE A 1009 3.41 -18.01 -23.33
N ASP A 1010 3.46 -19.33 -23.53
CA ASP A 1010 3.45 -19.93 -24.87
C ASP A 1010 2.27 -20.89 -25.09
N PHE A 1011 1.79 -20.94 -26.33
CA PHE A 1011 0.63 -21.71 -26.81
C PHE A 1011 0.92 -22.14 -28.25
N ASN A 1012 1.39 -23.37 -28.46
CA ASN A 1012 2.20 -23.69 -29.66
C ASN A 1012 2.19 -25.16 -30.11
N ASP A 1013 2.78 -25.44 -31.29
CA ASP A 1013 3.03 -26.81 -31.76
C ASP A 1013 4.05 -27.53 -30.84
N PHE A 1014 3.70 -28.68 -30.26
CA PHE A 1014 4.67 -29.48 -29.49
C PHE A 1014 5.45 -30.50 -30.35
N GLY A 1015 5.21 -30.53 -31.67
CA GLY A 1015 5.92 -31.37 -32.63
C GLY A 1015 5.82 -32.86 -32.32
N LYS A 1016 6.99 -33.53 -32.30
CA LYS A 1016 7.15 -34.96 -31.98
C LYS A 1016 7.44 -35.23 -30.51
N ASN A 1017 7.47 -34.19 -29.66
CA ASN A 1017 8.03 -34.28 -28.29
C ASN A 1017 7.13 -35.01 -27.28
N ALA A 1018 5.92 -35.41 -27.67
CA ALA A 1018 5.00 -36.26 -26.89
C ALA A 1018 5.15 -37.78 -27.18
N PHE A 1019 6.23 -38.17 -27.88
CA PHE A 1019 6.56 -39.56 -28.23
C PHE A 1019 8.05 -39.84 -27.98
N LEU A 1020 8.39 -41.12 -27.76
CA LEU A 1020 9.77 -41.58 -27.93
C LEU A 1020 10.21 -41.38 -29.39
N ILE A 1021 11.13 -40.44 -29.57
CA ILE A 1021 11.88 -40.20 -30.81
C ILE A 1021 13.19 -41.00 -30.84
N ASP A 1022 13.60 -41.38 -32.05
CA ASP A 1022 14.71 -42.29 -32.40
C ASP A 1022 15.99 -42.21 -31.54
N LYS A 1023 16.53 -41.01 -31.30
CA LYS A 1023 17.76 -40.80 -30.51
C LYS A 1023 17.65 -41.21 -29.03
N TRP A 1024 16.48 -41.62 -28.57
CA TRP A 1024 16.14 -41.80 -27.16
C TRP A 1024 15.51 -43.17 -26.86
N THR A 1025 15.48 -44.10 -27.82
CA THR A 1025 14.88 -45.43 -27.64
C THR A 1025 15.77 -46.37 -26.83
N ALA A 1026 15.27 -46.82 -25.67
CA ALA A 1026 15.85 -47.94 -24.90
C ALA A 1026 14.81 -49.07 -24.82
N GLY A 1027 15.03 -50.16 -25.57
CA GLY A 1027 14.21 -51.38 -25.52
C GLY A 1027 12.82 -51.32 -26.17
N ASP A 1028 12.00 -50.32 -25.83
CA ASP A 1028 10.54 -50.32 -26.10
C ASP A 1028 10.11 -50.07 -27.55
N GLY A 1029 11.05 -49.70 -28.44
CA GLY A 1029 10.78 -49.41 -29.85
C GLY A 1029 10.19 -48.02 -30.13
N PRO A 1030 10.00 -47.64 -31.41
CA PRO A 1030 9.48 -46.33 -31.79
C PRO A 1030 7.95 -46.24 -31.64
N ASN A 1031 7.46 -45.01 -31.45
CA ASN A 1031 6.04 -44.64 -31.34
C ASN A 1031 5.31 -44.96 -30.02
N VAL A 1032 6.03 -45.20 -28.92
CA VAL A 1032 5.39 -45.15 -27.59
C VAL A 1032 5.14 -43.69 -27.19
N SER A 1033 3.88 -43.35 -26.94
CA SER A 1033 3.46 -41.97 -26.57
C SER A 1033 3.64 -41.66 -25.09
N ASP A 1034 3.45 -40.39 -24.75
CA ASP A 1034 3.06 -39.91 -23.42
C ASP A 1034 1.56 -40.16 -23.13
N ALA A 1035 1.06 -39.61 -22.03
CA ALA A 1035 -0.36 -39.39 -21.77
C ALA A 1035 -0.64 -37.90 -21.51
N CYS A 1036 -1.64 -37.34 -22.20
CA CYS A 1036 -1.92 -35.91 -22.32
C CYS A 1036 -3.44 -35.66 -22.29
N PHE A 1037 -3.87 -34.41 -22.10
CA PHE A 1037 -5.30 -34.07 -22.06
C PHE A 1037 -5.96 -34.13 -23.44
N VAL A 1038 -7.28 -34.27 -23.45
CA VAL A 1038 -8.13 -34.26 -24.65
C VAL A 1038 -9.23 -33.22 -24.49
N ARG A 1039 -9.42 -32.39 -25.53
CA ARG A 1039 -10.50 -31.41 -25.65
C ARG A 1039 -11.29 -31.69 -26.93
N LEU A 1040 -12.61 -31.59 -26.86
CA LEU A 1040 -13.51 -31.86 -27.98
C LEU A 1040 -13.96 -30.58 -28.71
N VAL A 1041 -14.34 -30.76 -29.97
CA VAL A 1041 -14.98 -29.75 -30.81
C VAL A 1041 -16.14 -30.33 -31.63
N GLU A 1042 -17.13 -29.49 -31.95
CA GLU A 1042 -18.09 -29.68 -33.06
C GLU A 1042 -17.53 -29.03 -34.34
#